data_AF-A0A517XZS7-F1
#
_entry.id   AF-A0A517XZS7-F1
#
_cell.length_a   1.000
_cell.length_b   1.000
_cell.length_c   1.000
_cell.angle_alpha   90.00
_cell.angle_beta   90.00
_cell.angle_gamma   90.00
#
_symmetry.space_group_name_H-M   'P 1'
#
loop_
_entity.id
_entity.type
_entity.pdbx_description
1 polymer ?
#
loop_
_entity_poly.entity_id
_entity_poly.type
_entity_poly.pdbx_seq_one_letter_code
_entity_poly.pdbx_strand_id
1 'polypeptide(L)'
;MLAPPQILLFGHPGSGKTHLLGALLRASDAQPAALGGTVADLTGHLEPVRAAVYADGNLKAAGTEVNTFRVQYRTPEPTDFVLIDCDGRASTALLKAADALEARRVTGTVARAVLGSDLLVLVIDATLNDDDRAERFEDFLFFLEQVHGRRLRDREVGGLPVFVVLTRCDLLAKPGDTTATWEAEVRWHLAKVRRQFEEFVDDQLPFEGHGSSSLPFGSVDVEDYATAVRRPPLADAPKPEAEPFGVAELFHDAFRAAAAHRTRARASDTRLRHTVWAVAAGVLALLAGAVAVTVFAPATADPQLPERVKLYARGEPAAAVRLAEPTATRNKRLLASYRADPGFFALPADLQAFVEGRLREVDDYQAYRAKLAAQPAPSEARTLDELERVRAKLAGELALPAEYTWGDTEAARLRDKWLADAASIRGAEAAWHDWYRGLLNQATALTLTGSFAGDWRDRVNRLADAGTQPPFALGSPLPGSEALPGRDAVTYRVPFEYDRVYQARRDWEYARGRLLHLRDLADALALTPSAERRPLLIPPPGSGLDATAFPAGQLAELRTRFPRGGELYPADVSGYPEWELSGFPDPARSVLAGRVRESFASGAAAVRTLVAARLNGDDTPAGWARAAEGLSAPPFAEWGRLLHVLAKLEERAAGDPVAGLAAFLRAPEFAFDLRGAELTIPLVLRNPPLVPAGPLTVTVTPRAGGEPVVRTFAPVGEPVPRDLTTAYTFGAAPPFTYRPGDALRAELPVRSGAQAFTLTWDAGGSRTFQFDRLAREPRLGTEPATGVRLAPAAGSVVPRVPALLPEVR
;
A
#
# COMPACT_ATOMS: atom_id res chain seq x y z
N MET A 1 -14.04 -33.92 20.34
CA MET A 1 -14.84 -32.77 19.87
C MET A 1 -14.04 -32.01 18.83
N LEU A 2 -14.64 -31.60 17.72
CA LEU A 2 -13.99 -30.80 16.70
C LEU A 2 -13.75 -29.38 17.23
N ALA A 3 -12.62 -28.77 16.89
CA ALA A 3 -12.38 -27.38 17.22
C ALA A 3 -13.40 -26.47 16.52
N PRO A 4 -14.03 -25.50 17.21
CA PRO A 4 -14.95 -24.56 16.58
C PRO A 4 -14.24 -23.70 15.52
N PRO A 5 -14.95 -23.17 14.48
CA PRO A 5 -14.40 -22.17 13.59
C PRO A 5 -13.97 -20.91 14.37
N GLN A 6 -12.89 -20.28 13.92
CA GLN A 6 -12.25 -19.14 14.57
C GLN A 6 -12.35 -17.89 13.69
N ILE A 7 -12.88 -16.80 14.25
CA ILE A 7 -13.01 -15.51 13.57
C ILE A 7 -12.11 -14.51 14.29
N LEU A 8 -11.15 -13.93 13.58
CA LEU A 8 -10.20 -12.97 14.15
C LEU A 8 -10.57 -11.54 13.74
N LEU A 9 -10.79 -10.67 14.74
CA LEU A 9 -10.91 -9.23 14.54
C LEU A 9 -9.52 -8.60 14.66
N PHE A 10 -9.05 -7.96 13.59
CA PHE A 10 -7.69 -7.46 13.45
C PHE A 10 -7.68 -6.02 12.94
N GLY A 11 -6.85 -5.16 13.52
CA GLY A 11 -6.77 -3.75 13.11
C GLY A 11 -6.12 -2.85 14.14
N HIS A 12 -5.85 -1.61 13.76
CA HIS A 12 -5.13 -0.64 14.59
C HIS A 12 -5.83 -0.28 15.93
N PRO A 13 -5.14 0.37 16.88
CA PRO A 13 -5.75 0.87 18.10
C PRO A 13 -6.90 1.82 17.79
N GLY A 14 -8.00 1.71 18.54
CA GLY A 14 -9.16 2.59 18.35
C GLY A 14 -10.11 2.20 17.22
N SER A 15 -9.80 1.19 16.41
CA SER A 15 -10.66 0.76 15.29
C SER A 15 -11.98 0.11 15.69
N GLY A 16 -12.38 0.09 16.96
CA GLY A 16 -13.70 -0.41 17.35
C GLY A 16 -13.89 -1.94 17.39
N LYS A 17 -12.83 -2.75 17.35
CA LYS A 17 -12.91 -4.24 17.41
C LYS A 17 -13.72 -4.76 18.61
N THR A 18 -13.33 -4.38 19.83
CA THR A 18 -14.04 -4.78 21.07
C THR A 18 -15.48 -4.24 21.11
N HIS A 19 -15.71 -3.05 20.56
CA HIS A 19 -17.03 -2.44 20.48
C HIS A 19 -17.96 -3.24 19.56
N LEU A 20 -17.43 -3.75 18.45
CA LEU A 20 -18.15 -4.60 17.51
C LEU A 20 -18.60 -5.92 18.15
N LEU A 21 -17.79 -6.51 19.03
CA LEU A 21 -18.16 -7.71 19.80
C LEU A 21 -19.26 -7.44 20.84
N GLY A 22 -19.24 -6.29 21.51
CA GLY A 22 -20.34 -5.87 22.39
C GLY A 22 -21.64 -5.63 21.60
N ALA A 23 -21.53 -5.05 20.41
CA ALA A 23 -22.66 -4.83 19.52
C ALA A 23 -23.25 -6.12 18.95
N LEU A 24 -22.46 -7.18 18.76
CA LEU A 24 -22.96 -8.50 18.32
C LEU A 24 -24.01 -9.07 19.28
N LEU A 25 -23.75 -9.03 20.60
CA LEU A 25 -24.73 -9.50 21.57
C LEU A 25 -26.01 -8.64 21.58
N ARG A 26 -25.89 -7.35 21.28
CA ARG A 26 -27.07 -6.48 21.12
C ARG A 26 -27.83 -6.79 19.82
N ALA A 27 -27.13 -7.03 18.72
CA ALA A 27 -27.71 -7.45 17.45
C ALA A 27 -28.43 -8.80 17.57
N SER A 28 -27.89 -9.73 18.36
CA SER A 28 -28.55 -11.00 18.67
C SER A 28 -29.93 -10.82 19.33
N ASP A 29 -30.07 -9.82 20.21
CA ASP A 29 -31.33 -9.56 20.91
C ASP A 29 -32.30 -8.73 20.05
N ALA A 30 -31.80 -7.71 19.36
CA ALA A 30 -32.62 -6.72 18.65
C ALA A 30 -32.90 -7.10 17.18
N GLN A 31 -32.01 -7.84 16.53
CA GLN A 31 -32.01 -8.11 15.09
C GLN A 31 -31.82 -9.61 14.75
N PRO A 32 -32.50 -10.57 15.43
CA PRO A 32 -32.27 -12.00 15.21
C PRO A 32 -32.59 -12.45 13.76
N ALA A 33 -33.51 -11.76 13.09
CA ALA A 33 -33.85 -12.04 11.69
C ALA A 33 -32.72 -11.69 10.72
N ALA A 34 -32.10 -10.51 10.87
CA ALA A 34 -30.96 -10.10 10.04
C ALA A 34 -29.70 -10.92 10.35
N LEU A 35 -29.51 -11.27 11.62
CA LEU A 35 -28.42 -12.16 12.04
C LEU A 35 -28.64 -13.60 11.57
N GLY A 36 -29.87 -14.00 11.25
CA GLY A 36 -30.25 -15.37 10.88
C GLY A 36 -30.29 -16.36 12.06
N GLY A 37 -30.31 -15.88 13.29
CA GLY A 37 -30.26 -16.68 14.51
C GLY A 37 -30.02 -15.82 15.76
N THR A 38 -29.66 -16.48 16.87
CA THR A 38 -29.24 -15.79 18.11
C THR A 38 -27.85 -16.25 18.54
N VAL A 39 -27.13 -15.43 19.28
CA VAL A 39 -25.77 -15.72 19.77
C VAL A 39 -25.82 -15.83 21.29
N ALA A 40 -25.40 -16.98 21.82
CA ALA A 40 -25.23 -17.19 23.24
C ALA A 40 -23.75 -17.14 23.61
N ASP A 41 -23.38 -16.22 24.51
CA ASP A 41 -22.03 -16.18 25.08
C ASP A 41 -21.83 -17.34 26.07
N LEU A 42 -20.97 -18.29 25.70
CA LEU A 42 -20.68 -19.47 26.53
C LEU A 42 -19.64 -19.16 27.61
N THR A 43 -18.93 -18.04 27.50
CA THR A 43 -17.88 -17.63 28.44
C THR A 43 -18.38 -16.68 29.51
N GLY A 44 -19.46 -15.95 29.25
CA GLY A 44 -19.94 -14.85 30.09
C GLY A 44 -19.05 -13.61 30.05
N HIS A 45 -18.04 -13.57 29.17
CA HIS A 45 -17.08 -12.46 29.06
C HIS A 45 -17.51 -11.38 28.07
N LEU A 46 -18.40 -11.68 27.12
CA LEU A 46 -18.96 -10.67 26.21
C LEU A 46 -20.05 -9.83 26.87
N GLU A 47 -20.74 -10.36 27.87
CA GLU A 47 -21.81 -9.65 28.56
C GLU A 47 -21.33 -8.34 29.24
N PRO A 48 -20.20 -8.33 30.00
CA PRO A 48 -19.60 -7.09 30.48
C PRO A 48 -19.14 -6.13 29.37
N VAL A 49 -18.68 -6.67 28.23
CA VAL A 49 -18.27 -5.86 27.08
C VAL A 49 -19.47 -5.15 26.48
N ARG A 50 -20.58 -5.86 26.25
CA ARG A 50 -21.86 -5.27 25.84
C ARG A 50 -22.30 -4.19 26.81
N ALA A 51 -22.32 -4.49 28.11
CA ALA A 51 -22.73 -3.53 29.12
C ALA A 51 -21.90 -2.24 29.06
N ALA A 52 -20.56 -2.34 28.94
CA ALA A 52 -19.68 -1.18 28.81
C ALA A 52 -19.93 -0.37 27.52
N VAL A 53 -20.09 -1.05 26.37
CA VAL A 53 -20.37 -0.39 25.07
C VAL A 53 -21.68 0.40 25.10
N TYR A 54 -22.70 -0.09 25.82
CA TYR A 54 -24.03 0.55 25.86
C TYR A 54 -24.28 1.46 27.06
N ALA A 55 -23.45 1.41 28.10
CA ALA A 55 -23.55 2.27 29.29
C ALA A 55 -22.68 3.54 29.20
N ASP A 56 -22.15 3.87 28.02
CA ASP A 56 -21.16 4.95 27.80
C ASP A 56 -19.93 4.81 28.72
N GLY A 57 -19.62 3.57 29.13
CA GLY A 57 -18.50 3.26 30.00
C GLY A 57 -17.21 3.12 29.19
N ASN A 58 -16.11 3.66 29.72
CA ASN A 58 -14.79 3.39 29.15
C ASN A 58 -14.49 1.89 29.30
N LEU A 59 -14.45 1.18 28.17
CA LEU A 59 -13.89 -0.17 28.10
C LEU A 59 -12.44 -0.13 28.58
N LYS A 60 -12.13 -0.87 29.64
CA LYS A 60 -10.73 -1.04 30.06
C LYS A 60 -10.01 -1.82 28.96
N ALA A 61 -8.86 -1.30 28.52
CA ALA A 61 -7.99 -2.02 27.61
C ALA A 61 -7.67 -3.40 28.19
N ALA A 62 -7.83 -4.45 27.38
CA ALA A 62 -7.47 -5.79 27.80
C ALA A 62 -5.95 -5.85 28.05
N GLY A 63 -5.54 -6.51 29.12
CA GLY A 63 -4.12 -6.65 29.47
C GLY A 63 -3.37 -7.70 28.64
N THR A 64 -4.05 -8.38 27.71
CA THR A 64 -3.53 -9.47 26.90
C THR A 64 -3.55 -9.10 25.42
N GLU A 65 -2.55 -9.58 24.66
CA GLU A 65 -2.44 -9.34 23.21
C GLU A 65 -3.64 -9.89 22.42
N VAL A 66 -4.22 -10.99 22.90
CA VAL A 66 -5.35 -11.67 22.27
C VAL A 66 -6.37 -12.05 23.35
N ASN A 67 -7.64 -11.75 23.09
CA ASN A 67 -8.78 -12.18 23.91
C ASN A 67 -9.65 -13.13 23.11
N THR A 68 -10.21 -14.14 23.77
CA THR A 68 -10.95 -15.20 23.10
C THR A 68 -12.31 -15.38 23.74
N PHE A 69 -13.36 -15.31 22.93
CA PHE A 69 -14.74 -15.44 23.35
C PHE A 69 -15.38 -16.61 22.63
N ARG A 70 -15.88 -17.59 23.39
CA ARG A 70 -16.60 -18.73 22.82
C ARG A 70 -18.09 -18.42 22.81
N VAL A 71 -18.69 -18.53 21.63
CA VAL A 71 -20.11 -18.26 21.44
C VAL A 71 -20.78 -19.44 20.75
N GLN A 72 -22.08 -19.61 21.01
CA GLN A 72 -22.92 -20.54 20.28
C GLN A 72 -23.88 -19.74 19.40
N TYR A 73 -23.74 -19.90 18.08
CA TYR A 73 -24.67 -19.35 17.12
C TYR A 73 -25.84 -20.33 16.95
N ARG A 74 -26.99 -19.97 17.53
CA ARG A 74 -28.22 -20.74 17.60
C ARG A 74 -29.07 -20.47 16.37
N THR A 75 -28.87 -21.31 15.37
CA THR A 75 -29.76 -21.53 14.22
C THR A 75 -30.50 -22.86 14.43
N PRO A 76 -31.28 -23.38 13.47
CA PRO A 76 -31.80 -24.75 13.55
C PRO A 76 -30.72 -25.82 13.77
N GLU A 77 -29.47 -25.54 13.37
CA GLU A 77 -28.29 -26.36 13.62
C GLU A 77 -27.25 -25.55 14.41
N PRO A 78 -27.33 -25.54 15.76
CA PRO A 78 -26.45 -24.73 16.59
C PRO A 78 -24.97 -25.03 16.35
N THR A 79 -24.17 -24.00 16.12
CA THR A 79 -22.74 -24.13 15.86
C THR A 79 -21.94 -23.26 16.83
N ASP A 80 -20.91 -23.85 17.44
CA ASP A 80 -19.98 -23.14 18.30
C ASP A 80 -18.93 -22.40 17.47
N PHE A 81 -18.65 -21.15 17.83
CA PHE A 81 -17.59 -20.32 17.24
C PHE A 81 -16.67 -19.78 18.32
N VAL A 82 -15.46 -19.42 17.90
CA VAL A 82 -14.50 -18.69 18.72
C VAL A 82 -14.22 -17.35 18.06
N LEU A 83 -14.61 -16.28 18.73
CA LEU A 83 -14.31 -14.90 18.35
C LEU A 83 -13.02 -14.48 19.03
N ILE A 84 -12.10 -13.92 18.26
CA ILE A 84 -10.78 -13.53 18.73
C ILE A 84 -10.64 -12.01 18.57
N ASP A 85 -10.47 -11.29 19.67
CA ASP A 85 -10.20 -9.85 19.66
C ASP A 85 -8.71 -9.61 19.87
N CYS A 86 -8.05 -9.06 18.86
CA CYS A 86 -6.64 -8.71 18.93
C CYS A 86 -6.46 -7.31 19.52
N ASP A 87 -5.55 -7.12 20.47
CA ASP A 87 -5.18 -5.79 20.92
C ASP A 87 -4.62 -4.98 19.75
N GLY A 88 -5.04 -3.72 19.62
CA GLY A 88 -4.65 -2.89 18.47
C GLY A 88 -3.16 -2.56 18.43
N ARG A 89 -2.47 -2.48 19.58
CA ARG A 89 -1.03 -2.25 19.62
C ARG A 89 -0.29 -3.51 19.20
N ALA A 90 -0.76 -4.66 19.66
CA ALA A 90 -0.23 -5.96 19.24
C ALA A 90 -0.45 -6.22 17.74
N SER A 91 -1.63 -5.88 17.20
CA SER A 91 -1.87 -5.87 15.74
C SER A 91 -0.89 -4.96 15.02
N THR A 92 -0.73 -3.72 15.47
CA THR A 92 0.20 -2.77 14.82
C THR A 92 1.65 -3.23 14.89
N ALA A 93 2.07 -3.86 15.99
CA ALA A 93 3.39 -4.44 16.10
C ALA A 93 3.59 -5.57 15.08
N LEU A 94 2.57 -6.43 14.88
CA LEU A 94 2.63 -7.48 13.86
C LEU A 94 2.58 -6.92 12.43
N LEU A 95 1.79 -5.87 12.17
CA LEU A 95 1.73 -5.19 10.87
C LEU A 95 3.12 -4.64 10.48
N LYS A 96 3.81 -4.03 11.45
CA LYS A 96 5.16 -3.47 11.26
C LYS A 96 6.28 -4.51 11.25
N ALA A 97 6.04 -5.70 11.79
CA ALA A 97 7.00 -6.80 11.89
C ALA A 97 6.38 -8.09 11.36
N ALA A 98 5.89 -8.05 10.11
CA ALA A 98 5.19 -9.16 9.49
C ALA A 98 6.12 -10.36 9.19
N ASP A 99 7.44 -10.15 9.23
CA ASP A 99 8.48 -11.20 9.20
C ASP A 99 8.30 -12.24 10.33
N ALA A 100 7.64 -11.87 11.43
CA ALA A 100 7.25 -12.80 12.49
C ALA A 100 6.32 -13.94 12.01
N LEU A 101 5.59 -13.75 10.90
CA LEU A 101 4.76 -14.78 10.26
C LEU A 101 5.57 -15.77 9.41
N GLU A 102 6.74 -15.34 8.92
CA GLU A 102 7.61 -16.17 8.08
C GLU A 102 8.44 -17.18 8.89
N ALA A 103 8.69 -16.87 10.16
CA ALA A 103 9.53 -17.68 11.03
C ALA A 103 9.11 -19.17 11.07
N ARG A 104 10.10 -20.07 11.10
CA ARG A 104 9.88 -21.53 11.15
C ARG A 104 9.01 -21.97 12.33
N ARG A 105 9.11 -21.25 13.46
CA ARG A 105 8.21 -21.37 14.61
C ARG A 105 7.64 -19.99 14.92
N VAL A 106 6.33 -19.88 14.78
CA VAL A 106 5.58 -18.66 15.09
C VAL A 106 5.46 -18.55 16.61
N THR A 107 6.24 -17.67 17.23
CA THR A 107 6.32 -17.53 18.70
C THR A 107 5.30 -16.55 19.28
N GLY A 108 4.80 -15.60 18.48
CA GLY A 108 3.80 -14.61 18.90
C GLY A 108 2.40 -15.19 19.09
N THR A 109 1.64 -14.68 20.06
CA THR A 109 0.24 -15.12 20.28
C THR A 109 -0.67 -14.63 19.15
N VAL A 110 -0.49 -13.37 18.73
CA VAL A 110 -1.23 -12.73 17.63
C VAL A 110 -0.96 -13.43 16.31
N ALA A 111 0.31 -13.66 15.97
CA ALA A 111 0.69 -14.36 14.74
C ALA A 111 0.09 -15.77 14.67
N ARG A 112 0.05 -16.50 15.80
CA ARG A 112 -0.66 -17.79 15.88
C ARG A 112 -2.16 -17.65 15.71
N ALA A 113 -2.79 -16.62 16.27
CA ALA A 113 -4.21 -16.37 16.07
C ALA A 113 -4.54 -16.06 14.60
N VAL A 114 -3.71 -15.27 13.92
CA VAL A 114 -3.83 -14.97 12.48
C VAL A 114 -3.78 -16.26 11.65
N LEU A 115 -2.75 -17.08 11.85
CA LEU A 115 -2.58 -18.32 11.09
C LEU A 115 -3.60 -19.42 11.46
N GLY A 116 -4.15 -19.39 12.68
CA GLY A 116 -5.15 -20.36 13.16
C GLY A 116 -6.61 -19.99 12.85
N SER A 117 -6.86 -18.76 12.40
CA SER A 117 -8.20 -18.27 12.07
C SER A 117 -8.76 -18.90 10.80
N ASP A 118 -10.09 -19.05 10.72
CA ASP A 118 -10.81 -19.47 9.50
C ASP A 118 -11.38 -18.28 8.72
N LEU A 119 -11.39 -17.10 9.34
CA LEU A 119 -11.85 -15.84 8.77
C LEU A 119 -11.10 -14.71 9.47
N LEU A 120 -10.64 -13.75 8.68
CA LEU A 120 -10.06 -12.51 9.16
C LEU A 120 -11.01 -11.34 8.93
N VAL A 121 -11.23 -10.52 9.96
CA VAL A 121 -12.02 -9.30 9.88
C VAL A 121 -11.07 -8.12 10.09
N LEU A 122 -10.73 -7.41 9.02
CA LEU A 122 -9.90 -6.21 9.01
C LEU A 122 -10.73 -5.00 9.35
N VAL A 123 -10.49 -4.42 10.52
CA VAL A 123 -11.36 -3.39 11.11
C VAL A 123 -10.73 -2.01 10.97
N ILE A 124 -11.45 -1.11 10.30
CA ILE A 124 -11.02 0.24 9.92
C ILE A 124 -11.95 1.27 10.53
N ASP A 125 -11.40 2.35 11.08
CA ASP A 125 -12.18 3.43 11.65
C ASP A 125 -12.65 4.41 10.56
N ALA A 126 -13.96 4.63 10.46
CA ALA A 126 -14.56 5.53 9.48
C ALA A 126 -14.14 7.00 9.66
N THR A 127 -13.69 7.37 10.85
CA THR A 127 -13.34 8.76 11.19
C THR A 127 -11.92 9.16 10.78
N LEU A 128 -11.11 8.21 10.30
CA LEU A 128 -9.78 8.50 9.79
C LEU A 128 -9.86 9.42 8.57
N ASN A 129 -8.95 10.40 8.50
CA ASN A 129 -8.74 11.16 7.27
C ASN A 129 -8.15 10.25 6.17
N ASP A 130 -8.04 10.78 4.96
CA ASP A 130 -7.61 10.00 3.80
C ASP A 130 -6.16 9.52 3.91
N ASP A 131 -5.27 10.33 4.47
CA ASP A 131 -3.84 10.02 4.61
C ASP A 131 -3.62 8.90 5.65
N ASP A 132 -4.19 9.04 6.85
CA ASP A 132 -4.10 8.04 7.91
C ASP A 132 -4.68 6.69 7.45
N ARG A 133 -5.74 6.75 6.64
CA ARG A 133 -6.41 5.56 6.09
C ARG A 133 -5.55 4.88 5.04
N ALA A 134 -4.91 5.63 4.15
CA ALA A 134 -3.97 5.11 3.17
C ALA A 134 -2.79 4.41 3.85
N GLU A 135 -2.21 5.02 4.89
CA GLU A 135 -1.14 4.39 5.69
C GLU A 135 -1.61 3.06 6.29
N ARG A 136 -2.84 2.99 6.83
CA ARG A 136 -3.37 1.74 7.40
C ARG A 136 -3.58 0.65 6.34
N PHE A 137 -3.98 1.02 5.13
CA PHE A 137 -4.14 0.05 4.05
C PHE A 137 -2.82 -0.55 3.61
N GLU A 138 -1.77 0.26 3.51
CA GLU A 138 -0.43 -0.20 3.18
C GLU A 138 0.05 -1.24 4.22
N ASP A 139 -0.12 -0.94 5.51
CA ASP A 139 0.17 -1.89 6.60
C ASP A 139 -0.61 -3.21 6.42
N PHE A 140 -1.92 -3.16 6.16
CA PHE A 140 -2.74 -4.37 6.00
C PHE A 140 -2.34 -5.21 4.80
N LEU A 141 -1.98 -4.60 3.67
CA LEU A 141 -1.61 -5.31 2.45
C LEU A 141 -0.31 -6.08 2.63
N PHE A 142 0.72 -5.40 3.14
CA PHE A 142 1.99 -6.04 3.46
C PHE A 142 1.77 -7.25 4.38
N PHE A 143 0.92 -7.08 5.38
CA PHE A 143 0.53 -8.17 6.26
C PHE A 143 -0.21 -9.32 5.55
N LEU A 144 -1.21 -9.02 4.70
CA LEU A 144 -1.97 -10.04 3.98
C LEU A 144 -1.08 -10.84 3.02
N GLU A 145 -0.11 -10.20 2.37
CA GLU A 145 0.89 -10.85 1.53
C GLU A 145 1.71 -11.88 2.32
N GLN A 146 2.17 -11.50 3.51
CA GLN A 146 2.91 -12.42 4.40
C GLN A 146 2.05 -13.57 4.90
N VAL A 147 0.79 -13.31 5.26
CA VAL A 147 -0.18 -14.35 5.65
C VAL A 147 -0.42 -15.32 4.49
N HIS A 148 -0.60 -14.80 3.28
CA HIS A 148 -0.80 -15.60 2.07
C HIS A 148 0.42 -16.47 1.78
N GLY A 149 1.61 -15.87 1.72
CA GLY A 149 2.87 -16.58 1.49
C GLY A 149 3.13 -17.68 2.53
N ARG A 150 2.73 -17.46 3.78
CA ARG A 150 2.82 -18.50 4.81
C ARG A 150 1.83 -19.64 4.60
N ARG A 151 0.55 -19.35 4.38
CA ARG A 151 -0.49 -20.39 4.18
C ARG A 151 -0.26 -21.21 2.92
N LEU A 152 0.32 -20.61 1.88
CA LEU A 152 0.78 -21.30 0.68
C LEU A 152 1.81 -22.39 1.02
N ARG A 153 2.82 -22.04 1.84
CA ARG A 153 3.86 -22.99 2.30
C ARG A 153 3.29 -24.13 3.12
N ASP A 154 2.27 -23.85 3.94
CA ASP A 154 1.58 -24.85 4.76
C ASP A 154 0.55 -25.69 3.96
N ARG A 155 0.45 -25.46 2.63
CA ARG A 155 -0.44 -26.17 1.68
C ARG A 155 -1.91 -26.14 2.08
N GLU A 156 -2.33 -25.06 2.74
CA GLU A 156 -3.73 -24.91 3.11
C GLU A 156 -4.56 -24.62 1.85
N VAL A 157 -5.61 -25.42 1.64
CA VAL A 157 -6.46 -25.33 0.44
C VAL A 157 -7.73 -24.57 0.79
N GLY A 158 -8.03 -23.48 0.08
CA GLY A 158 -9.38 -22.89 0.10
C GLY A 158 -9.52 -21.37 0.14
N GLY A 159 -8.41 -20.60 0.20
CA GLY A 159 -8.45 -19.15 0.34
C GLY A 159 -8.96 -18.72 1.71
N LEU A 160 -8.17 -17.94 2.46
CA LEU A 160 -8.63 -17.37 3.73
C LEU A 160 -9.64 -16.26 3.41
N PRO A 161 -10.92 -16.37 3.83
CA PRO A 161 -11.84 -15.26 3.66
C PRO A 161 -11.38 -14.07 4.50
N VAL A 162 -11.44 -12.87 3.92
CA VAL A 162 -11.00 -11.61 4.57
C VAL A 162 -12.10 -10.57 4.40
N PHE A 163 -12.68 -10.11 5.51
CA PHE A 163 -13.71 -9.07 5.48
C PHE A 163 -13.09 -7.73 5.84
N VAL A 164 -13.33 -6.70 5.02
CA VAL A 164 -12.93 -5.32 5.31
C VAL A 164 -14.13 -4.60 5.92
N VAL A 165 -14.00 -4.20 7.17
CA VAL A 165 -15.11 -3.63 7.95
C VAL A 165 -14.80 -2.20 8.32
N LEU A 166 -15.60 -1.29 7.78
CA LEU A 166 -15.65 0.11 8.18
C LEU A 166 -16.50 0.22 9.46
N THR A 167 -15.91 0.69 10.55
CA THR A 167 -16.54 0.80 11.88
C THR A 167 -16.71 2.26 12.30
N ARG A 168 -17.45 2.46 13.41
CA ARG A 168 -17.72 3.79 13.97
C ARG A 168 -18.46 4.70 12.99
N CYS A 169 -19.28 4.09 12.12
CA CYS A 169 -20.07 4.81 11.14
C CYS A 169 -21.09 5.77 11.78
N ASP A 170 -21.44 5.57 13.05
CA ASP A 170 -22.24 6.52 13.85
C ASP A 170 -21.59 7.91 13.95
N LEU A 171 -20.26 7.98 13.91
CA LEU A 171 -19.52 9.24 14.00
C LEU A 171 -19.46 10.02 12.68
N LEU A 172 -19.97 9.44 11.58
CA LEU A 172 -20.10 10.13 10.31
C LEU A 172 -21.32 11.05 10.25
N ALA A 173 -22.30 10.88 11.16
CA ALA A 173 -23.50 11.70 11.19
C ALA A 173 -23.19 13.14 11.58
N LYS A 174 -23.74 14.09 10.82
CA LYS A 174 -23.65 15.52 11.07
C LYS A 174 -24.95 16.03 11.69
N PRO A 175 -24.91 17.10 12.51
CA PRO A 175 -26.13 17.69 13.06
C PRO A 175 -27.12 18.07 11.93
N GLY A 176 -28.33 17.52 12.00
CA GLY A 176 -29.39 17.75 11.01
C GLY A 176 -29.49 16.71 9.89
N ASP A 177 -28.58 15.73 9.83
CA ASP A 177 -28.68 14.62 8.88
C ASP A 177 -29.95 13.80 9.14
N THR A 178 -30.55 13.29 8.07
CA THR A 178 -31.61 12.27 8.14
C THR A 178 -31.01 10.87 8.05
N THR A 179 -31.79 9.83 8.39
CA THR A 179 -31.41 8.41 8.16
C THR A 179 -30.89 8.18 6.76
N ALA A 180 -31.60 8.67 5.74
CA ALA A 180 -31.20 8.51 4.34
C ALA A 180 -29.88 9.22 4.02
N THR A 181 -29.67 10.43 4.56
CA THR A 181 -28.43 11.21 4.36
C THR A 181 -27.24 10.52 4.98
N TRP A 182 -27.37 10.07 6.22
CA TRP A 182 -26.31 9.37 6.94
C TRP A 182 -25.97 8.03 6.26
N GLU A 183 -26.96 7.21 5.90
CA GLU A 183 -26.73 5.95 5.18
C GLU A 183 -26.09 6.16 3.80
N ALA A 184 -26.39 7.27 3.12
CA ALA A 184 -25.72 7.65 1.89
C ALA A 184 -24.23 8.00 2.14
N GLU A 185 -23.93 8.75 3.20
CA GLU A 185 -22.56 9.08 3.60
C GLU A 185 -21.76 7.83 3.97
N VAL A 186 -22.37 6.89 4.71
CA VAL A 186 -21.77 5.60 5.07
C VAL A 186 -21.45 4.78 3.82
N ARG A 187 -22.40 4.65 2.88
CA ARG A 187 -22.18 3.94 1.61
C ARG A 187 -21.09 4.59 0.77
N TRP A 188 -21.02 5.92 0.75
CA TRP A 188 -19.96 6.63 0.04
C TRP A 188 -18.59 6.33 0.65
N HIS A 189 -18.45 6.34 1.98
CA HIS A 189 -17.20 6.00 2.65
C HIS A 189 -16.80 4.54 2.44
N LEU A 190 -17.77 3.60 2.47
CA LEU A 190 -17.53 2.19 2.21
C LEU A 190 -17.06 1.97 0.76
N ALA A 191 -17.74 2.57 -0.22
CA ALA A 191 -17.34 2.50 -1.63
C ALA A 191 -15.95 3.12 -1.88
N LYS A 192 -15.60 4.18 -1.14
CA LYS A 192 -14.28 4.79 -1.18
C LYS A 192 -13.20 3.85 -0.62
N VAL A 193 -13.46 3.27 0.57
CA VAL A 193 -12.57 2.28 1.21
C VAL A 193 -12.35 1.09 0.29
N ARG A 194 -13.42 0.56 -0.29
CA ARG A 194 -13.37 -0.56 -1.22
C ARG A 194 -12.55 -0.22 -2.45
N ARG A 195 -12.80 0.93 -3.09
CA ARG A 195 -12.05 1.34 -4.28
C ARG A 195 -10.57 1.52 -3.96
N GLN A 196 -10.24 2.16 -2.84
CA GLN A 196 -8.85 2.28 -2.41
C GLN A 196 -8.23 0.89 -2.18
N PHE A 197 -8.93 -0.01 -1.53
CA PHE A 197 -8.43 -1.38 -1.33
C PHE A 197 -8.23 -2.12 -2.67
N GLU A 198 -9.19 -2.04 -3.60
CA GLU A 198 -9.10 -2.63 -4.94
C GLU A 198 -7.96 -2.02 -5.77
N GLU A 199 -7.89 -0.70 -5.89
CA GLU A 199 -6.81 0.02 -6.59
C GLU A 199 -5.43 -0.39 -6.05
N PHE A 200 -5.30 -0.47 -4.73
CA PHE A 200 -4.04 -0.87 -4.11
C PHE A 200 -3.73 -2.38 -4.28
N VAL A 201 -4.73 -3.26 -4.27
CA VAL A 201 -4.54 -4.70 -4.56
C VAL A 201 -4.11 -4.90 -6.01
N ASP A 202 -4.74 -4.20 -6.94
CA ASP A 202 -4.43 -4.25 -8.37
C ASP A 202 -3.02 -3.69 -8.67
N ASP A 203 -2.64 -2.58 -8.04
CA ASP A 203 -1.30 -1.98 -8.18
C ASP A 203 -0.18 -2.88 -7.62
N GLN A 204 -0.45 -3.59 -6.52
CA GLN A 204 0.54 -4.43 -5.83
C GLN A 204 0.61 -5.86 -6.37
N LEU A 205 -0.43 -6.35 -7.05
CA LEU A 205 -0.50 -7.69 -7.65
C LEU A 205 -0.81 -7.63 -9.16
N PRO A 206 0.06 -7.05 -10.01
CA PRO A 206 -0.10 -7.10 -11.45
C PRO A 206 0.19 -8.53 -11.96
N PHE A 207 -0.75 -9.46 -11.73
CA PHE A 207 -0.75 -10.75 -12.41
C PHE A 207 -1.17 -10.51 -13.85
N GLU A 208 -0.21 -10.63 -14.77
CA GLU A 208 -0.46 -10.53 -16.20
C GLU A 208 -1.57 -11.51 -16.64
N GLY A 209 -2.75 -10.97 -16.95
CA GLY A 209 -3.59 -11.51 -18.03
C GLY A 209 -4.85 -12.28 -17.68
N HIS A 210 -5.25 -12.48 -16.41
CA HIS A 210 -6.53 -13.14 -16.09
C HIS A 210 -7.41 -12.23 -15.22
N GLY A 211 -8.45 -11.65 -15.83
CA GLY A 211 -9.48 -10.85 -15.16
C GLY A 211 -10.35 -11.69 -14.24
N SER A 212 -9.82 -12.05 -13.07
CA SER A 212 -10.56 -12.38 -11.86
C SER A 212 -9.55 -12.60 -10.73
N SER A 213 -9.93 -12.22 -9.50
CA SER A 213 -9.22 -12.35 -8.21
C SER A 213 -8.86 -13.79 -7.77
N SER A 214 -8.59 -14.68 -8.71
CA SER A 214 -8.27 -16.08 -8.49
C SER A 214 -6.75 -16.28 -8.53
N LEU A 215 -6.10 -16.23 -7.37
CA LEU A 215 -4.73 -16.72 -7.23
C LEU A 215 -4.71 -18.26 -7.26
N PRO A 216 -3.68 -18.89 -7.85
CA PRO A 216 -3.63 -20.33 -8.13
C PRO A 216 -3.66 -21.25 -6.89
N PHE A 217 -3.59 -20.70 -5.67
CA PHE A 217 -3.65 -21.47 -4.41
C PHE A 217 -4.47 -20.80 -3.29
N GLY A 218 -5.43 -19.94 -3.66
CA GLY A 218 -6.43 -19.40 -2.76
C GLY A 218 -6.76 -17.94 -3.07
N SER A 219 -8.03 -17.64 -3.35
CA SER A 219 -8.50 -16.25 -3.44
C SER A 219 -8.60 -15.65 -2.04
N VAL A 220 -8.23 -14.39 -1.92
CA VAL A 220 -8.72 -13.55 -0.82
C VAL A 220 -10.08 -13.05 -1.31
N ASP A 221 -11.16 -13.67 -0.83
CA ASP A 221 -12.50 -13.13 -1.05
C ASP A 221 -12.68 -11.95 -0.10
N VAL A 222 -12.68 -10.75 -0.67
CA VAL A 222 -12.84 -9.49 0.03
C VAL A 222 -14.32 -9.11 0.02
N GLU A 223 -14.94 -9.12 1.19
CA GLU A 223 -16.30 -8.59 1.38
C GLU A 223 -16.25 -7.33 2.24
N ASP A 224 -17.05 -6.33 1.88
CA ASP A 224 -17.05 -5.01 2.51
C ASP A 224 -18.31 -4.76 3.37
N TYR A 225 -18.10 -4.37 4.62
CA TYR A 225 -19.19 -4.06 5.55
C TYR A 225 -19.01 -2.69 6.20
N ALA A 226 -20.12 -2.00 6.46
CA ALA A 226 -20.14 -0.79 7.28
C ALA A 226 -20.94 -1.05 8.57
N THR A 227 -20.37 -0.68 9.71
CA THR A 227 -20.93 -0.99 11.02
C THR A 227 -20.90 0.18 11.99
N ALA A 228 -21.94 0.28 12.82
CA ALA A 228 -21.99 1.18 13.95
C ALA A 228 -22.60 0.47 15.16
N VAL A 229 -22.09 0.77 16.35
CA VAL A 229 -22.61 0.16 17.60
C VAL A 229 -24.01 0.64 17.95
N ARG A 230 -24.38 1.84 17.49
CA ARG A 230 -25.70 2.44 17.63
C ARG A 230 -26.00 3.23 16.37
N ARG A 231 -27.27 3.38 16.01
CA ARG A 231 -27.66 4.43 15.07
C ARG A 231 -27.42 5.79 15.74
N PRO A 232 -26.82 6.78 15.05
CA PRO A 232 -26.64 8.12 15.61
C PRO A 232 -28.00 8.84 15.73
N PRO A 233 -28.13 9.85 16.60
CA PRO A 233 -29.33 10.69 16.64
C PRO A 233 -29.45 11.50 15.35
N LEU A 234 -30.55 11.31 14.61
CA LEU A 234 -30.80 11.92 13.30
C LEU A 234 -32.07 12.79 13.34
N ALA A 235 -32.25 13.67 12.35
CA ALA A 235 -33.36 14.63 12.33
C ALA A 235 -34.75 13.96 12.31
N ASP A 236 -34.87 12.84 11.61
CA ASP A 236 -36.07 12.00 11.51
C ASP A 236 -36.15 10.92 12.61
N ALA A 237 -35.06 10.71 13.37
CA ALA A 237 -34.97 9.76 14.46
C ALA A 237 -34.07 10.31 15.60
N PRO A 238 -34.51 11.31 16.37
CA PRO A 238 -33.65 12.03 17.32
C PRO A 238 -33.27 11.23 18.57
N LYS A 239 -34.00 10.14 18.85
CA LYS A 239 -33.72 9.18 19.93
C LYS A 239 -33.81 7.77 19.35
N PRO A 240 -32.83 7.36 18.52
CA PRO A 240 -32.84 6.04 17.93
C PRO A 240 -32.78 5.01 19.06
N GLU A 241 -33.41 3.86 18.84
CA GLU A 241 -33.17 2.72 19.72
C GLU A 241 -31.67 2.40 19.74
N ALA A 242 -31.18 1.82 20.83
CA ALA A 242 -29.80 1.34 20.94
C ALA A 242 -29.56 0.09 20.08
N GLU A 243 -30.00 0.14 18.83
CA GLU A 243 -29.92 -0.90 17.82
C GLU A 243 -28.63 -0.67 17.00
N PRO A 244 -27.79 -1.70 16.83
CA PRO A 244 -26.60 -1.61 15.99
C PRO A 244 -26.97 -1.55 14.51
N PHE A 245 -26.05 -1.01 13.70
CA PHE A 245 -26.19 -0.92 12.24
C PHE A 245 -25.16 -1.84 11.58
N GLY A 246 -25.60 -2.72 10.67
CA GLY A 246 -24.74 -3.60 9.86
C GLY A 246 -24.03 -4.74 10.61
N VAL A 247 -24.12 -4.79 11.94
CA VAL A 247 -23.42 -5.78 12.77
C VAL A 247 -24.05 -7.17 12.63
N ALA A 248 -25.37 -7.25 12.51
CA ALA A 248 -26.09 -8.51 12.36
C ALA A 248 -25.70 -9.22 11.05
N GLU A 249 -25.72 -8.47 9.95
CA GLU A 249 -25.37 -8.94 8.60
C GLU A 249 -23.91 -9.35 8.53
N LEU A 250 -22.99 -8.53 9.06
CA LEU A 250 -21.56 -8.86 9.13
C LEU A 250 -21.33 -10.21 9.81
N PHE A 251 -21.91 -10.43 11.00
CA PHE A 251 -21.66 -11.66 11.73
C PHE A 251 -22.41 -12.86 11.16
N HIS A 252 -23.58 -12.67 10.53
CA HIS A 252 -24.25 -13.72 9.79
C HIS A 252 -23.33 -14.31 8.72
N ASP A 253 -22.79 -13.45 7.86
CA ASP A 253 -21.92 -13.86 6.78
C ASP A 253 -20.57 -14.36 7.30
N ALA A 254 -20.01 -13.74 8.35
CA ALA A 254 -18.78 -14.17 8.98
C ALA A 254 -18.88 -15.59 9.56
N PHE A 255 -19.96 -15.91 10.27
CA PHE A 255 -20.20 -17.26 10.79
C PHE A 255 -20.31 -18.29 9.66
N ARG A 256 -21.04 -17.94 8.60
CA ARG A 256 -21.19 -18.81 7.42
C ARG A 256 -19.85 -19.04 6.71
N ALA A 257 -19.09 -17.98 6.45
CA ALA A 257 -17.79 -18.03 5.76
C ALA A 257 -16.76 -18.83 6.56
N ALA A 258 -16.64 -18.58 7.88
CA ALA A 258 -15.72 -19.32 8.75
C ALA A 258 -16.08 -20.81 8.84
N ALA A 259 -17.37 -21.16 8.96
CA ALA A 259 -17.82 -22.55 8.98
C ALA A 259 -17.56 -23.26 7.63
N ALA A 260 -17.81 -22.57 6.51
CA ALA A 260 -17.53 -23.09 5.17
C ALA A 260 -16.03 -23.31 4.96
N HIS A 261 -15.18 -22.36 5.33
CA HIS A 261 -13.72 -22.49 5.29
C HIS A 261 -13.24 -23.70 6.11
N ARG A 262 -13.67 -23.80 7.37
CA ARG A 262 -13.29 -24.92 8.25
C ARG A 262 -13.70 -26.27 7.68
N THR A 263 -14.88 -26.36 7.06
CA THR A 263 -15.37 -27.59 6.42
C THR A 263 -14.52 -27.98 5.21
N ARG A 264 -14.17 -27.00 4.35
CA ARG A 264 -13.28 -27.22 3.20
C ARG A 264 -11.88 -27.67 3.64
N ALA A 265 -11.28 -26.99 4.61
CA ALA A 265 -9.96 -27.33 5.15
C ALA A 265 -9.92 -28.76 5.70
N ARG A 266 -10.98 -29.18 6.43
CA ARG A 266 -11.11 -30.56 6.94
C ARG A 266 -11.30 -31.60 5.84
N ALA A 267 -12.15 -31.30 4.86
CA ALA A 267 -12.36 -32.20 3.73
C ALA A 267 -11.06 -32.43 2.97
N SER A 268 -10.23 -31.39 2.81
CA SER A 268 -8.90 -31.47 2.21
C SER A 268 -7.94 -32.33 3.05
N ASP A 269 -7.81 -32.07 4.36
CA ASP A 269 -6.94 -32.86 5.25
C ASP A 269 -7.37 -34.35 5.30
N THR A 270 -8.67 -34.62 5.32
CA THR A 270 -9.20 -36.00 5.30
C THR A 270 -8.87 -36.70 3.99
N ARG A 271 -9.06 -36.03 2.84
CA ARG A 271 -8.69 -36.58 1.52
C ARG A 271 -7.20 -36.84 1.42
N LEU A 272 -6.36 -35.92 1.92
CA LEU A 272 -4.91 -36.09 1.93
C LEU A 272 -4.50 -37.30 2.76
N ARG A 273 -5.05 -37.45 3.98
CA ARG A 273 -4.79 -38.61 4.84
C ARG A 273 -5.24 -39.92 4.20
N HIS A 274 -6.41 -39.95 3.56
CA HIS A 274 -6.89 -41.14 2.86
C HIS A 274 -5.99 -41.52 1.68
N THR A 275 -5.53 -40.56 0.88
CA THR A 275 -4.59 -40.81 -0.21
C THR A 275 -3.26 -41.36 0.31
N VAL A 276 -2.70 -40.78 1.38
CA VAL A 276 -1.46 -41.26 2.00
C VAL A 276 -1.62 -42.68 2.53
N TRP A 277 -2.73 -42.98 3.20
CA TRP A 277 -3.02 -44.34 3.70
C TRP A 277 -3.22 -45.36 2.59
N ALA A 278 -3.94 -45.00 1.51
CA ALA A 278 -4.18 -45.90 0.38
C ALA A 278 -2.88 -46.25 -0.36
N VAL A 279 -2.00 -45.26 -0.55
CA VAL A 279 -0.66 -45.49 -1.14
C VAL A 279 0.18 -46.38 -0.24
N ALA A 280 0.22 -46.11 1.07
CA ALA A 280 0.98 -46.92 2.03
C ALA A 280 0.49 -48.38 2.06
N ALA A 281 -0.83 -48.61 2.06
CA ALA A 281 -1.43 -49.94 2.05
C ALA A 281 -1.16 -50.70 0.73
N GLY A 282 -1.23 -50.01 -0.41
CA GLY A 282 -0.93 -50.60 -1.73
C GLY A 282 0.52 -51.07 -1.85
N VAL A 283 1.47 -50.27 -1.34
CA VAL A 283 2.89 -50.66 -1.29
C VAL A 283 3.09 -51.90 -0.40
N LEU A 284 2.43 -51.95 0.75
CA LEU A 284 2.53 -53.08 1.68
C LEU A 284 1.99 -54.39 1.07
N ALA A 285 0.90 -54.32 0.32
CA ALA A 285 0.29 -55.48 -0.36
C ALA A 285 1.16 -56.02 -1.51
N LEU A 286 1.81 -55.13 -2.28
CA LEU A 286 2.74 -55.53 -3.35
C LEU A 286 3.98 -56.24 -2.79
N LEU A 287 4.51 -55.75 -1.66
CA LEU A 287 5.65 -56.38 -0.98
C LEU A 287 5.29 -57.78 -0.45
N ALA A 288 4.09 -57.97 0.11
CA ALA A 288 3.63 -59.27 0.57
C ALA A 288 3.46 -60.29 -0.58
N GLY A 289 2.95 -59.85 -1.74
CA GLY A 289 2.80 -60.70 -2.92
C GLY A 289 4.14 -61.15 -3.54
N ALA A 290 5.16 -60.30 -3.51
CA ALA A 290 6.48 -60.62 -4.05
C ALA A 290 7.23 -61.68 -3.20
N VAL A 291 7.04 -61.67 -1.88
CA VAL A 291 7.67 -62.62 -0.95
C VAL A 291 7.07 -64.03 -1.08
N ALA A 292 5.79 -64.16 -1.41
CA ALA A 292 5.11 -65.46 -1.52
C ALA A 292 5.56 -66.30 -2.74
N VAL A 293 6.02 -65.67 -3.81
CA VAL A 293 6.37 -66.34 -5.08
C VAL A 293 7.78 -66.94 -5.08
N THR A 294 8.69 -66.44 -4.24
CA THR A 294 10.11 -66.81 -4.29
C THR A 294 10.49 -68.01 -3.42
N VAL A 295 9.62 -68.46 -2.51
CA VAL A 295 9.97 -69.44 -1.45
C VAL A 295 9.82 -70.91 -1.89
N PHE A 296 9.18 -71.24 -3.02
CA PHE A 296 8.67 -72.61 -3.28
C PHE A 296 9.31 -73.42 -4.44
N ALA A 297 10.50 -73.08 -4.96
CA ALA A 297 11.16 -73.90 -6.00
C ALA A 297 12.50 -74.51 -5.51
N PRO A 298 12.67 -75.84 -5.46
CA PRO A 298 13.95 -76.47 -5.13
C PRO A 298 14.88 -76.51 -6.35
N ALA A 299 16.00 -75.81 -6.27
CA ALA A 299 17.05 -75.82 -7.29
C ALA A 299 18.11 -76.90 -6.97
N THR A 300 18.78 -77.41 -8.00
CA THR A 300 19.95 -78.32 -7.91
C THR A 300 21.24 -77.54 -8.18
N ALA A 301 22.30 -77.77 -7.39
CA ALA A 301 23.56 -77.04 -7.45
C ALA A 301 24.29 -77.16 -8.81
N ASP A 302 24.77 -76.04 -9.36
CA ASP A 302 25.64 -76.02 -10.56
C ASP A 302 27.11 -76.27 -10.15
N PRO A 303 27.74 -77.39 -10.58
CA PRO A 303 29.14 -77.66 -10.25
C PRO A 303 30.14 -76.68 -10.91
N GLN A 304 29.73 -75.86 -11.88
CA GLN A 304 30.61 -74.88 -12.56
C GLN A 304 30.57 -73.48 -11.94
N LEU A 305 29.78 -73.28 -10.90
CA LEU A 305 29.61 -71.99 -10.23
C LEU A 305 30.94 -71.29 -9.83
N PRO A 306 31.94 -71.99 -9.24
CA PRO A 306 33.19 -71.33 -8.85
C PRO A 306 33.95 -70.69 -10.02
N GLU A 307 34.02 -71.37 -11.17
CA GLU A 307 34.74 -70.85 -12.35
C GLU A 307 34.00 -69.69 -13.02
N ARG A 308 32.66 -69.73 -13.05
CA ARG A 308 31.85 -68.62 -13.57
C ARG A 308 32.01 -67.35 -12.73
N VAL A 309 32.04 -67.47 -11.41
CA VAL A 309 32.28 -66.33 -10.51
C VAL A 309 33.69 -65.76 -10.69
N LYS A 310 34.72 -66.62 -10.78
CA LYS A 310 36.12 -66.17 -11.05
C LYS A 310 36.25 -65.47 -12.40
N LEU A 311 35.63 -66.00 -13.45
CA LEU A 311 35.65 -65.40 -14.78
C LEU A 311 34.99 -64.02 -14.78
N TYR A 312 33.85 -63.89 -14.09
CA TYR A 312 33.20 -62.58 -13.92
C TYR A 312 34.10 -61.61 -13.14
N ALA A 313 34.69 -62.06 -12.02
CA ALA A 313 35.55 -61.21 -11.18
C ALA A 313 36.79 -60.69 -11.92
N ARG A 314 37.43 -61.51 -12.77
CA ARG A 314 38.59 -61.09 -13.58
C ARG A 314 38.22 -60.10 -14.69
N GLY A 315 37.01 -60.20 -15.23
CA GLY A 315 36.53 -59.36 -16.33
C GLY A 315 35.70 -58.16 -15.89
N GLU A 316 35.66 -57.85 -14.59
CA GLU A 316 34.79 -56.81 -14.06
C GLU A 316 35.17 -55.42 -14.60
N PRO A 317 34.25 -54.72 -15.28
CA PRO A 317 34.54 -53.37 -15.75
C PRO A 317 34.45 -52.34 -14.60
N ALA A 318 34.95 -51.14 -14.85
CA ALA A 318 34.87 -50.02 -13.92
C ALA A 318 33.41 -49.73 -13.47
N ALA A 319 33.25 -49.12 -12.29
CA ALA A 319 31.94 -48.84 -11.69
C ALA A 319 31.00 -48.12 -12.65
N ALA A 320 31.52 -47.12 -13.36
CA ALA A 320 30.77 -46.34 -14.35
C ALA A 320 30.11 -47.20 -15.44
N VAL A 321 30.78 -48.27 -15.88
CA VAL A 321 30.26 -49.16 -16.94
C VAL A 321 29.38 -50.25 -16.34
N ARG A 322 29.80 -50.88 -15.22
CA ARG A 322 29.05 -51.99 -14.61
C ARG A 322 27.72 -51.54 -13.98
N LEU A 323 27.65 -50.29 -13.53
CA LEU A 323 26.49 -49.68 -12.87
C LEU A 323 25.65 -48.79 -13.82
N ALA A 324 26.06 -48.58 -15.07
CA ALA A 324 25.23 -47.91 -16.07
C ALA A 324 23.97 -48.73 -16.39
N GLU A 325 22.82 -48.11 -16.64
CA GLU A 325 21.66 -48.84 -17.17
C GLU A 325 21.81 -49.04 -18.69
N PRO A 326 21.40 -50.21 -19.25
CA PRO A 326 20.75 -51.36 -18.60
C PRO A 326 21.73 -52.40 -17.97
N THR A 327 23.04 -52.13 -18.02
CA THR A 327 24.10 -53.06 -17.57
C THR A 327 23.98 -53.42 -16.09
N ALA A 328 23.63 -52.47 -15.22
CA ALA A 328 23.41 -52.72 -13.79
C ALA A 328 22.33 -53.77 -13.55
N THR A 329 21.18 -53.64 -14.23
CA THR A 329 20.07 -54.59 -14.15
C THR A 329 20.49 -55.99 -14.62
N ARG A 330 21.28 -56.07 -15.71
CA ARG A 330 21.82 -57.34 -16.21
C ARG A 330 22.79 -57.98 -15.21
N ASN A 331 23.73 -57.20 -14.68
CA ASN A 331 24.73 -57.65 -13.71
C ASN A 331 24.08 -58.13 -12.42
N LYS A 332 23.08 -57.40 -11.92
CA LYS A 332 22.30 -57.79 -10.74
C LYS A 332 21.62 -59.15 -10.93
N ARG A 333 20.93 -59.36 -12.06
CA ARG A 333 20.29 -60.64 -12.37
C ARG A 333 21.30 -61.77 -12.45
N LEU A 334 22.46 -61.53 -13.07
CA LEU A 334 23.53 -62.52 -13.18
C LEU A 334 24.10 -62.89 -11.79
N LEU A 335 24.46 -61.91 -10.98
CA LEU A 335 24.99 -62.13 -9.63
C LEU A 335 23.94 -62.76 -8.70
N ALA A 336 22.68 -62.40 -8.83
CA ALA A 336 21.58 -63.00 -8.06
C ALA A 336 21.39 -64.46 -8.46
N SER A 337 21.58 -64.81 -9.73
CA SER A 337 21.58 -66.20 -10.18
C SER A 337 22.74 -67.01 -9.58
N TYR A 338 23.91 -66.40 -9.37
CA TYR A 338 25.02 -67.04 -8.67
C TYR A 338 24.71 -67.29 -7.19
N ARG A 339 24.06 -66.33 -6.51
CA ARG A 339 23.68 -66.45 -5.11
C ARG A 339 22.55 -67.46 -4.87
N ALA A 340 21.59 -67.52 -5.79
CA ALA A 340 20.45 -68.44 -5.70
C ALA A 340 20.83 -69.90 -6.05
N ASP A 341 22.04 -70.12 -6.58
CA ASP A 341 22.54 -71.46 -6.86
C ASP A 341 22.75 -72.24 -5.55
N PRO A 342 22.24 -73.48 -5.42
CA PRO A 342 22.41 -74.27 -4.20
C PRO A 342 23.88 -74.57 -3.84
N GLY A 343 24.78 -74.53 -4.83
CA GLY A 343 26.23 -74.68 -4.64
C GLY A 343 26.92 -73.43 -4.11
N PHE A 344 26.23 -72.29 -3.97
CA PHE A 344 26.82 -71.03 -3.54
C PHE A 344 27.53 -71.11 -2.19
N PHE A 345 26.91 -71.77 -1.21
CA PHE A 345 27.50 -71.93 0.13
C PHE A 345 28.71 -72.86 0.16
N ALA A 346 28.96 -73.63 -0.90
CA ALA A 346 30.15 -74.45 -1.08
C ALA A 346 31.30 -73.68 -1.76
N LEU A 347 31.09 -72.44 -2.21
CA LEU A 347 32.16 -71.62 -2.80
C LEU A 347 33.21 -71.23 -1.74
N PRO A 348 34.46 -70.99 -2.15
CA PRO A 348 35.44 -70.28 -1.31
C PRO A 348 34.89 -68.97 -0.75
N ALA A 349 35.23 -68.65 0.50
CA ALA A 349 34.66 -67.51 1.23
C ALA A 349 34.92 -66.15 0.55
N ASP A 350 36.05 -66.00 -0.15
CA ASP A 350 36.40 -64.82 -0.95
C ASP A 350 35.45 -64.64 -2.15
N LEU A 351 35.09 -65.73 -2.84
CA LEU A 351 34.13 -65.69 -3.94
C LEU A 351 32.70 -65.45 -3.46
N GLN A 352 32.31 -66.00 -2.31
CA GLN A 352 31.03 -65.69 -1.66
C GLN A 352 30.97 -64.19 -1.33
N ALA A 353 31.98 -63.67 -0.62
CA ALA A 353 32.07 -62.27 -0.24
C ALA A 353 32.09 -61.33 -1.45
N PHE A 354 32.75 -61.72 -2.55
CA PHE A 354 32.72 -60.97 -3.80
C PHE A 354 31.30 -60.86 -4.39
N VAL A 355 30.58 -61.98 -4.54
CA VAL A 355 29.22 -61.97 -5.10
C VAL A 355 28.26 -61.19 -4.21
N GLU A 356 28.31 -61.41 -2.89
CA GLU A 356 27.46 -60.69 -1.94
C GLU A 356 27.80 -59.19 -1.90
N GLY A 357 29.09 -58.85 -1.94
CA GLY A 357 29.56 -57.47 -1.98
C GLY A 357 29.09 -56.73 -3.23
N ARG A 358 29.12 -57.39 -4.39
CA ARG A 358 28.64 -56.79 -5.65
C ARG A 358 27.12 -56.71 -5.74
N LEU A 359 26.38 -57.69 -5.23
CA LEU A 359 24.92 -57.58 -5.12
C LEU A 359 24.54 -56.39 -4.25
N ARG A 360 25.18 -56.27 -3.08
CA ARG A 360 25.00 -55.13 -2.18
C ARG A 360 25.34 -53.80 -2.86
N GLU A 361 26.48 -53.71 -3.54
CA GLU A 361 26.86 -52.49 -4.26
C GLU A 361 25.81 -52.08 -5.31
N VAL A 362 25.28 -53.03 -6.10
CA VAL A 362 24.27 -52.71 -7.11
C VAL A 362 22.95 -52.29 -6.45
N ASP A 363 22.53 -52.95 -5.37
CA ASP A 363 21.36 -52.57 -4.58
C ASP A 363 21.50 -51.16 -4.00
N ASP A 364 22.64 -50.87 -3.38
CA ASP A 364 22.95 -49.58 -2.76
C ASP A 364 23.05 -48.48 -3.82
N TYR A 365 23.64 -48.75 -4.98
CA TYR A 365 23.70 -47.79 -6.10
C TYR A 365 22.32 -47.49 -6.68
N GLN A 366 21.46 -48.51 -6.86
CA GLN A 366 20.08 -48.31 -7.33
C GLN A 366 19.27 -47.50 -6.32
N ALA A 367 19.40 -47.79 -5.02
CA ALA A 367 18.77 -47.02 -3.96
C ALA A 367 19.28 -45.58 -3.92
N TYR A 368 20.59 -45.38 -4.06
CA TYR A 368 21.22 -44.06 -4.15
C TYR A 368 20.68 -43.25 -5.33
N ARG A 369 20.67 -43.82 -6.54
CA ARG A 369 20.15 -43.17 -7.74
C ARG A 369 18.67 -42.82 -7.60
N ALA A 370 17.86 -43.69 -7.00
CA ALA A 370 16.45 -43.41 -6.73
C ALA A 370 16.27 -42.23 -5.75
N LYS A 371 17.06 -42.18 -4.68
CA LYS A 371 17.05 -41.06 -3.71
C LYS A 371 17.49 -39.75 -4.37
N LEU A 372 18.50 -39.79 -5.23
CA LEU A 372 18.99 -38.62 -5.98
C LEU A 372 17.93 -38.13 -6.98
N ALA A 373 17.31 -39.04 -7.74
CA ALA A 373 16.26 -38.70 -8.71
C ALA A 373 14.97 -38.16 -8.05
N ALA A 374 14.74 -38.48 -6.78
CA ALA A 374 13.62 -37.93 -6.00
C ALA A 374 13.90 -36.53 -5.43
N GLN A 375 15.13 -36.02 -5.51
CA GLN A 375 15.41 -34.65 -5.13
C GLN A 375 14.99 -33.69 -6.25
N PRO A 376 14.46 -32.51 -5.89
CA PRO A 376 14.27 -31.45 -6.87
C PRO A 376 15.62 -31.00 -7.42
N ALA A 377 15.66 -30.71 -8.72
CA ALA A 377 16.88 -30.17 -9.32
C ALA A 377 17.18 -28.77 -8.75
N PRO A 378 18.45 -28.35 -8.63
CA PRO A 378 18.78 -27.00 -8.18
C PRO A 378 18.09 -25.89 -8.99
N SER A 379 17.81 -26.12 -10.28
CA SER A 379 17.09 -25.20 -11.16
C SER A 379 15.60 -25.03 -10.86
N GLU A 380 15.02 -25.93 -10.05
CA GLU A 380 13.61 -25.87 -9.65
C GLU A 380 13.40 -25.05 -8.37
N ALA A 381 14.47 -24.70 -7.65
CA ALA A 381 14.39 -23.82 -6.50
C ALA A 381 13.98 -22.40 -6.93
N ARG A 382 13.19 -21.73 -6.08
CA ARG A 382 12.76 -20.33 -6.27
C ARG A 382 13.36 -19.37 -5.24
N THR A 383 13.91 -19.93 -4.16
CA THR A 383 14.57 -19.18 -3.08
C THR A 383 15.96 -19.71 -2.79
N LEU A 384 16.82 -18.88 -2.20
CA LEU A 384 18.15 -19.30 -1.74
C LEU A 384 18.06 -20.37 -0.62
N ASP A 385 17.05 -20.30 0.23
CA ASP A 385 16.85 -21.28 1.31
C ASP A 385 16.45 -22.66 0.77
N GLU A 386 15.67 -22.72 -0.30
CA GLU A 386 15.40 -23.97 -1.03
C GLU A 386 16.67 -24.53 -1.66
N LEU A 387 17.41 -23.66 -2.36
CA LEU A 387 18.66 -24.03 -3.00
C LEU A 387 19.67 -24.59 -1.99
N GLU A 388 19.77 -23.99 -0.81
CA GLU A 388 20.65 -24.46 0.26
C GLU A 388 20.20 -25.77 0.88
N ARG A 389 18.90 -26.01 0.99
CA ARG A 389 18.39 -27.30 1.41
C ARG A 389 18.75 -28.39 0.42
N VAL A 390 18.62 -28.12 -0.88
CA VAL A 390 19.04 -29.05 -1.94
C VAL A 390 20.54 -29.31 -1.86
N ARG A 391 21.36 -28.25 -1.80
CA ARG A 391 22.81 -28.36 -1.67
C ARG A 391 23.24 -29.15 -0.44
N ALA A 392 22.65 -28.86 0.74
CA ALA A 392 22.99 -29.54 1.99
C ALA A 392 22.66 -31.04 1.93
N LYS A 393 21.52 -31.43 1.34
CA LYS A 393 21.19 -32.83 1.11
C LYS A 393 22.16 -33.52 0.16
N LEU A 394 22.55 -32.85 -0.93
CA LEU A 394 23.53 -33.39 -1.89
C LEU A 394 24.92 -33.57 -1.27
N ALA A 395 25.34 -32.64 -0.42
CA ALA A 395 26.64 -32.70 0.25
C ALA A 395 26.67 -33.68 1.44
N GLY A 396 25.55 -33.85 2.15
CA GLY A 396 25.42 -34.70 3.34
C GLY A 396 24.75 -36.05 3.04
N GLU A 397 23.41 -36.09 3.09
CA GLU A 397 22.61 -37.32 2.98
C GLU A 397 22.86 -38.12 1.69
N LEU A 398 23.26 -37.43 0.62
CA LEU A 398 23.56 -38.03 -0.69
C LEU A 398 25.05 -37.97 -1.04
N ALA A 399 25.93 -37.87 -0.04
CA ALA A 399 27.35 -38.08 -0.24
C ALA A 399 27.63 -39.49 -0.80
N LEU A 400 28.63 -39.61 -1.68
CA LEU A 400 29.04 -40.91 -2.20
C LEU A 400 29.65 -41.73 -1.05
N PRO A 401 29.20 -42.99 -0.83
CA PRO A 401 29.80 -43.86 0.19
C PRO A 401 31.28 -44.10 -0.08
N ALA A 402 32.12 -43.99 0.94
CA ALA A 402 33.57 -44.06 0.81
C ALA A 402 34.08 -45.47 0.44
N GLU A 403 33.29 -46.49 0.74
CA GLU A 403 33.56 -47.90 0.43
C GLU A 403 33.40 -48.25 -1.07
N TYR A 404 32.78 -47.37 -1.87
CA TYR A 404 32.51 -47.61 -3.29
C TYR A 404 33.25 -46.63 -4.21
N THR A 405 33.64 -47.13 -5.39
CA THR A 405 34.32 -46.33 -6.42
C THR A 405 33.34 -45.70 -7.41
N TRP A 406 32.35 -44.98 -6.90
CA TRP A 406 31.26 -44.42 -7.72
C TRP A 406 31.56 -43.12 -8.45
N GLY A 407 32.74 -42.49 -8.26
CA GLY A 407 33.04 -41.14 -8.76
C GLY A 407 32.76 -40.92 -10.25
N ASP A 408 32.99 -41.92 -11.11
CA ASP A 408 32.76 -41.80 -12.56
C ASP A 408 31.37 -42.23 -13.02
N THR A 409 30.50 -42.67 -12.11
CA THR A 409 29.15 -43.14 -12.45
C THR A 409 28.23 -41.98 -12.86
N GLU A 410 27.16 -42.28 -13.60
CA GLU A 410 26.17 -41.28 -14.02
C GLU A 410 25.55 -40.54 -12.83
N ALA A 411 25.23 -41.26 -11.74
CA ALA A 411 24.65 -40.66 -10.54
C ALA A 411 25.64 -39.75 -9.81
N ALA A 412 26.93 -40.12 -9.73
CA ALA A 412 27.96 -39.26 -9.16
C ALA A 412 28.15 -37.98 -9.99
N ARG A 413 28.26 -38.10 -11.32
CA ARG A 413 28.36 -36.93 -12.22
C ARG A 413 27.15 -36.02 -12.11
N LEU A 414 25.94 -36.58 -12.00
CA LEU A 414 24.73 -35.79 -11.80
C LEU A 414 24.72 -35.05 -10.46
N ARG A 415 25.12 -35.72 -9.37
CA ARG A 415 25.28 -35.07 -8.05
C ARG A 415 26.28 -33.92 -8.13
N ASP A 416 27.45 -34.17 -8.71
CA ASP A 416 28.52 -33.18 -8.78
C ASP A 416 28.12 -32.00 -9.68
N LYS A 417 27.43 -32.27 -10.80
CA LYS A 417 26.78 -31.24 -11.63
C LYS A 417 25.80 -30.41 -10.80
N TRP A 418 24.90 -31.03 -10.04
CA TRP A 418 23.92 -30.31 -9.23
C TRP A 418 24.57 -29.49 -8.10
N LEU A 419 25.66 -29.96 -7.50
CA LEU A 419 26.45 -29.19 -6.55
C LEU A 419 27.10 -27.96 -7.22
N ALA A 420 27.62 -28.11 -8.45
CA ALA A 420 28.15 -27.01 -9.24
C ALA A 420 27.04 -26.02 -9.64
N ASP A 421 25.90 -26.51 -10.15
CA ASP A 421 24.73 -25.72 -10.51
C ASP A 421 24.24 -24.88 -9.32
N ALA A 422 24.16 -25.47 -8.12
CA ALA A 422 23.72 -24.74 -6.93
C ALA A 422 24.68 -23.58 -6.57
N ALA A 423 25.98 -23.76 -6.74
CA ALA A 423 26.96 -22.69 -6.55
C ALA A 423 26.82 -21.60 -7.65
N SER A 424 26.68 -22.00 -8.91
CA SER A 424 26.51 -21.08 -10.05
C SER A 424 25.21 -20.28 -9.96
N ILE A 425 24.08 -20.91 -9.59
CA ILE A 425 22.78 -20.23 -9.41
C ILE A 425 22.89 -19.18 -8.30
N ARG A 426 23.47 -19.52 -7.15
CA ARG A 426 23.69 -18.54 -6.06
C ARG A 426 24.52 -17.35 -6.53
N GLY A 427 25.64 -17.60 -7.23
CA GLY A 427 26.50 -16.53 -7.70
C GLY A 427 25.79 -15.60 -8.69
N ALA A 428 25.00 -16.17 -9.60
CA ALA A 428 24.23 -15.43 -10.59
C ALA A 428 23.05 -14.66 -9.97
N GLU A 429 22.32 -15.25 -9.01
CA GLU A 429 21.27 -14.57 -8.25
C GLU A 429 21.82 -13.33 -7.53
N ALA A 430 22.94 -13.48 -6.84
CA ALA A 430 23.58 -12.36 -6.15
C ALA A 430 23.98 -11.25 -7.13
N ALA A 431 24.55 -11.60 -8.29
CA ALA A 431 24.93 -10.65 -9.31
C ALA A 431 23.72 -9.88 -9.90
N TRP A 432 22.59 -10.56 -10.12
CA TRP A 432 21.34 -9.93 -10.54
C TRP A 432 20.80 -8.96 -9.48
N HIS A 433 20.71 -9.42 -8.24
CA HIS A 433 20.23 -8.60 -7.13
C HIS A 433 21.11 -7.35 -6.93
N ASP A 434 22.43 -7.51 -6.96
CA ASP A 434 23.37 -6.39 -6.79
C ASP A 434 23.30 -5.40 -7.95
N TRP A 435 23.05 -5.87 -9.17
CA TRP A 435 22.82 -5.00 -10.32
C TRP A 435 21.56 -4.14 -10.15
N TYR A 436 20.41 -4.74 -9.82
CA TYR A 436 19.17 -3.98 -9.56
C TYR A 436 19.30 -3.02 -8.38
N ARG A 437 19.94 -3.45 -7.29
CA ARG A 437 20.28 -2.59 -6.15
C ARG A 437 21.17 -1.42 -6.59
N GLY A 438 22.11 -1.65 -7.49
CA GLY A 438 22.95 -0.61 -8.09
C GLY A 438 22.14 0.43 -8.89
N LEU A 439 21.14 0.00 -9.64
CA LEU A 439 20.21 0.88 -10.35
C LEU A 439 19.36 1.71 -9.37
N LEU A 440 18.80 1.06 -8.34
CA LEU A 440 17.99 1.69 -7.29
C LEU A 440 18.76 2.79 -6.54
N ASN A 441 20.02 2.52 -6.16
CA ASN A 441 20.86 3.50 -5.50
C ASN A 441 21.12 4.73 -6.38
N GLN A 442 21.34 4.52 -7.68
CA GLN A 442 21.52 5.61 -8.65
C GLN A 442 20.24 6.41 -8.87
N ALA A 443 19.08 5.75 -8.98
CA ALA A 443 17.79 6.43 -9.09
C ALA A 443 17.49 7.26 -7.85
N THR A 444 17.74 6.72 -6.66
CA THR A 444 17.58 7.44 -5.40
C THR A 444 18.46 8.69 -5.36
N ALA A 445 19.74 8.57 -5.73
CA ALA A 445 20.66 9.70 -5.79
C ALA A 445 20.21 10.78 -6.79
N LEU A 446 19.66 10.40 -7.94
CA LEU A 446 19.12 11.33 -8.93
C LEU A 446 17.81 11.98 -8.49
N THR A 447 17.00 11.28 -7.71
CA THR A 447 15.73 11.77 -7.16
C THR A 447 15.97 12.77 -6.02
N LEU A 448 17.03 12.59 -5.24
CA LEU A 448 17.43 13.51 -4.15
C LEU A 448 18.26 14.72 -4.65
N THR A 449 18.12 15.11 -5.92
CA THR A 449 18.89 16.22 -6.48
C THR A 449 18.40 17.58 -5.97
N GLY A 450 19.33 18.48 -5.63
CA GLY A 450 19.03 19.89 -5.33
C GLY A 450 18.98 20.79 -6.57
N SER A 451 19.24 20.24 -7.76
CA SER A 451 19.22 20.98 -9.02
C SER A 451 19.01 20.03 -10.21
N PHE A 452 18.26 20.48 -11.22
CA PHE A 452 18.01 19.73 -12.47
C PHE A 452 18.88 20.21 -13.63
N ALA A 453 19.85 21.09 -13.37
CA ALA A 453 20.77 21.62 -14.36
C ALA A 453 21.87 20.61 -14.76
N GLY A 454 22.67 20.96 -15.77
CA GLY A 454 23.80 20.16 -16.23
C GLY A 454 23.36 18.89 -16.97
N ASP A 455 24.05 17.77 -16.70
CA ASP A 455 23.83 16.47 -17.34
C ASP A 455 22.80 15.58 -16.61
N TRP A 456 22.07 16.13 -15.63
CA TRP A 456 21.12 15.37 -14.82
C TRP A 456 20.10 14.59 -15.67
N ARG A 457 19.53 15.25 -16.69
CA ARG A 457 18.60 14.63 -17.63
C ARG A 457 19.23 13.44 -18.37
N ASP A 458 20.44 13.60 -18.87
CA ASP A 458 21.14 12.56 -19.64
C ASP A 458 21.52 11.38 -18.74
N ARG A 459 21.81 11.64 -17.45
CA ARG A 459 22.02 10.59 -16.45
C ARG A 459 20.74 9.81 -16.16
N VAL A 460 19.59 10.48 -16.03
CA VAL A 460 18.29 9.81 -15.88
C VAL A 460 17.99 8.91 -17.07
N ASN A 461 18.15 9.42 -18.30
CA ASN A 461 17.89 8.65 -19.51
C ASN A 461 18.82 7.43 -19.61
N ARG A 462 20.14 7.62 -19.42
CA ARG A 462 21.10 6.50 -19.43
C ARG A 462 20.77 5.44 -18.38
N LEU A 463 20.34 5.85 -17.19
CA LEU A 463 19.98 4.91 -16.13
C LEU A 463 18.69 4.15 -16.47
N ALA A 464 17.67 4.85 -16.99
CA ALA A 464 16.42 4.24 -17.42
C ALA A 464 16.63 3.23 -18.57
N ASP A 465 17.52 3.55 -19.51
CA ASP A 465 17.89 2.67 -20.63
C ASP A 465 18.69 1.46 -20.13
N ALA A 466 19.65 1.67 -19.23
CA ALA A 466 20.42 0.58 -18.63
C ALA A 466 19.52 -0.45 -17.94
N GLY A 467 18.46 0.00 -17.26
CA GLY A 467 17.49 -0.90 -16.62
C GLY A 467 16.67 -1.76 -17.58
N THR A 468 16.60 -1.41 -18.87
CA THR A 468 15.92 -2.24 -19.91
C THR A 468 16.85 -3.26 -20.56
N GLN A 469 18.17 -3.13 -20.33
CA GLN A 469 19.19 -3.99 -20.90
C GLN A 469 19.84 -4.83 -19.79
N PRO A 470 19.28 -6.02 -19.49
CA PRO A 470 19.85 -6.88 -18.46
C PRO A 470 21.33 -7.19 -18.72
N PRO A 471 22.17 -7.28 -17.67
CA PRO A 471 23.61 -7.53 -17.80
C PRO A 471 23.91 -8.95 -18.31
N PHE A 472 22.93 -9.86 -18.26
CA PHE A 472 23.05 -11.24 -18.70
C PHE A 472 21.92 -11.62 -19.66
N ALA A 473 22.26 -12.29 -20.75
CA ALA A 473 21.27 -12.86 -21.65
C ALA A 473 20.61 -14.09 -21.02
N LEU A 474 19.29 -14.08 -20.86
CA LEU A 474 18.55 -15.12 -20.11
C LEU A 474 18.74 -16.54 -20.66
N GLY A 475 18.96 -16.69 -21.97
CA GLY A 475 19.20 -17.98 -22.62
C GLY A 475 20.64 -18.50 -22.52
N SER A 476 21.59 -17.71 -22.04
CA SER A 476 23.00 -18.12 -21.94
C SER A 476 23.23 -19.04 -20.74
N PRO A 477 24.07 -20.09 -20.89
CA PRO A 477 24.41 -20.98 -19.78
C PRO A 477 25.19 -20.24 -18.68
N LEU A 478 24.97 -20.65 -17.43
CA LEU A 478 25.70 -20.14 -16.28
C LEU A 478 27.15 -20.63 -16.31
N PRO A 479 28.14 -19.77 -15.98
CA PRO A 479 29.51 -20.21 -15.79
C PRO A 479 29.59 -21.34 -14.74
N GLY A 480 30.25 -22.44 -15.09
CA GLY A 480 30.40 -23.63 -14.23
C GLY A 480 29.22 -24.62 -14.27
N SER A 481 28.13 -24.32 -14.97
CA SER A 481 27.06 -25.29 -15.22
C SER A 481 27.36 -26.07 -16.50
N GLU A 482 27.75 -27.34 -16.35
CA GLU A 482 28.00 -28.24 -17.47
C GLU A 482 26.72 -28.93 -17.93
N ALA A 483 26.59 -29.18 -19.23
CA ALA A 483 25.54 -30.04 -19.77
C ALA A 483 25.95 -31.51 -19.64
N LEU A 484 25.03 -32.36 -19.18
CA LEU A 484 25.18 -33.82 -19.18
C LEU A 484 24.22 -34.43 -20.20
N PRO A 485 24.45 -35.68 -20.67
CA PRO A 485 23.51 -36.36 -21.56
C PRO A 485 22.08 -36.35 -20.99
N GLY A 486 21.14 -35.73 -21.70
CA GLY A 486 19.74 -35.60 -21.28
C GLY A 486 19.47 -34.53 -20.22
N ARG A 487 20.46 -33.70 -19.86
CA ARG A 487 20.34 -32.60 -18.89
C ARG A 487 21.11 -31.37 -19.37
N ASP A 488 20.38 -30.33 -19.75
CA ASP A 488 20.99 -29.08 -20.21
C ASP A 488 21.75 -28.35 -19.09
N ALA A 489 22.65 -27.46 -19.49
CA ALA A 489 23.24 -26.49 -18.58
C ALA A 489 22.17 -25.53 -18.05
N VAL A 490 22.28 -25.12 -16.79
CA VAL A 490 21.43 -24.10 -16.21
C VAL A 490 21.73 -22.76 -16.87
N THR A 491 20.70 -21.98 -17.22
CA THR A 491 20.86 -20.66 -17.85
C THR A 491 20.56 -19.52 -16.88
N TYR A 492 20.89 -18.28 -17.26
CA TYR A 492 20.58 -17.08 -16.47
C TYR A 492 19.07 -16.85 -16.22
N ARG A 493 18.19 -17.53 -16.97
CA ARG A 493 16.74 -17.50 -16.71
C ARG A 493 16.38 -18.00 -15.32
N VAL A 494 17.05 -19.04 -14.81
CA VAL A 494 16.75 -19.62 -13.50
C VAL A 494 16.95 -18.61 -12.36
N PRO A 495 18.15 -18.04 -12.14
CA PRO A 495 18.35 -17.05 -11.07
C PRO A 495 17.55 -15.76 -11.28
N PHE A 496 17.17 -15.43 -12.53
CA PHE A 496 16.31 -14.28 -12.81
C PHE A 496 14.86 -14.47 -12.31
N GLU A 497 14.39 -15.72 -12.21
CA GLU A 497 13.06 -16.08 -11.67
C GLU A 497 13.07 -16.26 -10.14
N TYR A 498 14.17 -15.99 -9.44
CA TYR A 498 14.22 -16.07 -7.98
C TYR A 498 13.45 -14.91 -7.34
N ASP A 499 12.74 -15.19 -6.25
CA ASP A 499 11.83 -14.24 -5.58
C ASP A 499 12.53 -12.91 -5.23
N ARG A 500 13.76 -12.99 -4.72
CA ARG A 500 14.55 -11.80 -4.36
C ARG A 500 14.95 -10.94 -5.57
N VAL A 501 15.28 -11.56 -6.70
CA VAL A 501 15.62 -10.85 -7.94
C VAL A 501 14.37 -10.26 -8.57
N TYR A 502 13.27 -11.02 -8.55
CA TYR A 502 11.96 -10.56 -8.98
C TYR A 502 11.53 -9.31 -8.19
N GLN A 503 11.63 -9.33 -6.86
CA GLN A 503 11.32 -8.16 -6.02
C GLN A 503 12.21 -6.97 -6.37
N ALA A 504 13.53 -7.17 -6.47
CA ALA A 504 14.46 -6.09 -6.82
C ALA A 504 14.17 -5.49 -8.20
N ARG A 505 13.67 -6.29 -9.16
CA ARG A 505 13.22 -5.82 -10.46
C ARG A 505 11.96 -4.95 -10.34
N ARG A 506 10.96 -5.37 -9.56
CA ARG A 506 9.74 -4.59 -9.32
C ARG A 506 10.06 -3.25 -8.65
N ASP A 507 10.89 -3.28 -7.60
CA ASP A 507 11.35 -2.08 -6.91
C ASP A 507 12.03 -1.11 -7.90
N TRP A 508 12.85 -1.66 -8.81
CA TRP A 508 13.49 -0.89 -9.87
C TRP A 508 12.49 -0.30 -10.86
N GLU A 509 11.51 -1.07 -11.34
CA GLU A 509 10.47 -0.59 -12.25
C GLU A 509 9.69 0.58 -11.64
N TYR A 510 9.32 0.47 -10.36
CA TYR A 510 8.69 1.54 -9.61
C TYR A 510 9.59 2.79 -9.51
N ALA A 511 10.84 2.62 -9.08
CA ALA A 511 11.80 3.71 -8.97
C ALA A 511 12.08 4.38 -10.33
N ARG A 512 12.15 3.59 -11.41
CA ARG A 512 12.31 4.06 -12.79
C ARG A 512 11.12 4.91 -13.21
N GLY A 513 9.89 4.44 -12.98
CA GLY A 513 8.66 5.20 -13.27
C GLY A 513 8.67 6.57 -12.60
N ARG A 514 8.89 6.60 -11.27
CA ARG A 514 8.98 7.84 -10.49
C ARG A 514 10.09 8.78 -10.97
N LEU A 515 11.25 8.24 -11.33
CA LEU A 515 12.36 9.03 -11.86
C LEU A 515 12.04 9.65 -13.24
N LEU A 516 11.32 8.91 -14.09
CA LEU A 516 10.85 9.41 -15.38
C LEU A 516 9.76 10.48 -15.22
N HIS A 517 8.83 10.31 -14.28
CA HIS A 517 7.85 11.35 -13.93
C HIS A 517 8.53 12.62 -13.41
N LEU A 518 9.53 12.48 -12.54
CA LEU A 518 10.34 13.60 -12.05
C LEU A 518 11.05 14.34 -13.20
N ARG A 519 11.66 13.61 -14.14
CA ARG A 519 12.29 14.17 -15.33
C ARG A 519 11.29 14.93 -16.18
N ASP A 520 10.14 14.33 -16.46
CA ASP A 520 9.12 14.91 -17.33
C ASP A 520 8.50 16.18 -16.72
N LEU A 521 8.25 16.18 -15.41
CA LEU A 521 7.80 17.38 -14.70
C LEU A 521 8.88 18.47 -14.69
N ALA A 522 10.14 18.11 -14.44
CA ALA A 522 11.26 19.05 -14.50
C ALA A 522 11.42 19.68 -15.90
N ASP A 523 11.18 18.89 -16.96
CA ASP A 523 11.14 19.38 -18.34
C ASP A 523 9.99 20.36 -18.57
N ALA A 524 8.79 19.96 -18.15
CA ALA A 524 7.58 20.76 -18.32
C ALA A 524 7.72 22.14 -17.64
N LEU A 525 8.40 22.19 -16.49
CA LEU A 525 8.71 23.40 -15.70
C LEU A 525 9.98 24.13 -16.13
N ALA A 526 10.67 23.68 -17.18
CA ALA A 526 11.90 24.27 -17.69
C ALA A 526 13.05 24.31 -16.67
N LEU A 527 13.18 23.26 -15.88
CA LEU A 527 14.29 23.11 -14.92
C LEU A 527 15.47 22.36 -15.54
N THR A 528 15.25 21.64 -16.64
CA THR A 528 16.30 20.98 -17.44
C THR A 528 16.65 21.81 -18.68
N PRO A 529 17.89 21.70 -19.22
CA PRO A 529 18.35 22.43 -20.40
C PRO A 529 17.79 21.90 -21.74
N SER A 530 16.55 21.39 -21.77
CA SER A 530 15.91 20.95 -23.02
C SER A 530 15.65 22.11 -23.96
N ALA A 531 16.02 21.96 -25.24
CA ALA A 531 16.01 23.03 -26.24
C ALA A 531 14.61 23.41 -26.75
N GLU A 532 13.60 22.57 -26.52
CA GLU A 532 12.32 22.74 -27.18
C GLU A 532 11.20 22.72 -26.14
N ARG A 533 10.57 23.88 -25.93
CA ARG A 533 9.24 24.13 -25.32
C ARG A 533 8.98 23.62 -23.89
N ARG A 534 8.26 24.44 -23.13
CA ARG A 534 8.18 24.40 -21.67
C ARG A 534 6.72 24.58 -21.24
N PRO A 535 5.88 23.53 -21.36
CA PRO A 535 4.42 23.65 -21.29
C PRO A 535 3.87 24.24 -19.99
N LEU A 536 4.62 24.12 -18.88
CA LEU A 536 4.21 24.64 -17.58
C LEU A 536 4.99 25.86 -17.13
N LEU A 537 6.00 26.32 -17.90
CA LEU A 537 6.68 27.57 -17.61
C LEU A 537 5.85 28.74 -18.13
N ILE A 538 5.36 29.55 -17.21
CA ILE A 538 4.68 30.80 -17.54
C ILE A 538 5.67 31.95 -17.29
N PRO A 539 6.08 32.70 -18.33
CA PRO A 539 7.05 33.76 -18.15
C PRO A 539 6.45 34.91 -17.32
N PRO A 540 7.30 35.68 -16.62
CA PRO A 540 6.84 36.80 -15.81
C PRO A 540 6.13 37.86 -16.66
N PRO A 541 5.21 38.65 -16.08
CA PRO A 541 4.53 39.74 -16.77
C PRO A 541 5.52 40.71 -17.44
N GLY A 542 5.18 41.20 -18.63
CA GLY A 542 6.02 42.14 -19.39
C GLY A 542 6.99 41.49 -20.39
N SER A 543 7.06 40.15 -20.45
CA SER A 543 7.90 39.42 -21.41
C SER A 543 7.39 39.40 -22.86
N GLY A 544 6.40 40.24 -23.21
CA GLY A 544 5.71 40.18 -24.50
C GLY A 544 4.78 38.97 -24.67
N LEU A 545 4.35 38.35 -23.56
CA LEU A 545 3.40 37.24 -23.55
C LEU A 545 2.05 37.63 -24.18
N ASP A 546 1.63 36.94 -25.24
CA ASP A 546 0.25 37.01 -25.73
C ASP A 546 -0.67 36.22 -24.78
N ALA A 547 -1.22 36.90 -23.78
CA ALA A 547 -2.08 36.29 -22.77
C ALA A 547 -3.38 35.69 -23.35
N THR A 548 -3.74 35.98 -24.61
CA THR A 548 -4.95 35.43 -25.24
C THR A 548 -4.72 34.07 -25.89
N ALA A 549 -3.62 33.90 -26.64
CA ALA A 549 -3.33 32.64 -27.34
C ALA A 549 -2.46 31.67 -26.51
N PHE A 550 -1.70 32.18 -25.54
CA PHE A 550 -0.73 31.40 -24.78
C PHE A 550 -1.30 30.15 -24.07
N PRO A 551 -2.40 30.21 -23.29
CA PRO A 551 -2.83 29.06 -22.50
C PRO A 551 -3.30 27.88 -23.36
N ALA A 552 -4.00 28.13 -24.49
CA ALA A 552 -4.33 27.10 -25.47
C ALA A 552 -3.08 26.40 -26.01
N GLY A 553 -2.08 27.19 -26.42
CA GLY A 553 -0.82 26.68 -26.97
C GLY A 553 -0.08 25.78 -25.96
N GLN A 554 0.00 26.22 -24.70
CA GLN A 554 0.66 25.42 -23.66
C GLN A 554 -0.08 24.14 -23.32
N LEU A 555 -1.41 24.15 -23.26
CA LEU A 555 -2.20 22.94 -23.03
C LEU A 555 -2.10 21.95 -24.19
N ALA A 556 -2.05 22.44 -25.44
CA ALA A 556 -1.86 21.59 -26.61
C ALA A 556 -0.46 20.97 -26.63
N GLU A 557 0.57 21.76 -26.29
CA GLU A 557 1.95 21.30 -26.17
C GLU A 557 2.09 20.24 -25.06
N LEU A 558 1.48 20.49 -23.89
CA LEU A 558 1.47 19.56 -22.76
C LEU A 558 0.92 18.19 -23.17
N ARG A 559 -0.22 18.17 -23.87
CA ARG A 559 -0.86 16.93 -24.35
C ARG A 559 -0.06 16.23 -25.43
N THR A 560 0.59 17.00 -26.31
CA THR A 560 1.40 16.43 -27.40
C THR A 560 2.66 15.76 -26.86
N ARG A 561 3.33 16.42 -25.90
CA ARG A 561 4.60 15.95 -25.36
C ARG A 561 4.46 14.87 -24.30
N PHE A 562 3.39 14.95 -23.50
CA PHE A 562 3.08 13.99 -22.45
C PHE A 562 1.70 13.39 -22.72
N PRO A 563 1.58 12.57 -23.79
CA PRO A 563 0.32 12.00 -24.21
C PRO A 563 -0.19 11.01 -23.15
N ARG A 564 -1.50 11.09 -22.88
CA ARG A 564 -2.19 10.10 -22.05
C ARG A 564 -2.49 8.83 -22.84
N GLY A 565 -2.62 7.71 -22.14
CA GLY A 565 -2.76 6.36 -22.71
C GLY A 565 -1.43 5.68 -23.05
N GLY A 566 -0.30 6.24 -22.62
CA GLY A 566 1.01 5.58 -22.70
C GLY A 566 1.33 4.78 -21.44
N GLU A 567 2.42 4.02 -21.48
CA GLU A 567 2.92 3.21 -20.35
C GLU A 567 3.14 4.05 -19.07
N LEU A 568 3.56 5.32 -19.22
CA LEU A 568 3.84 6.21 -18.08
C LEU A 568 2.64 7.05 -17.62
N TYR A 569 1.61 7.21 -18.46
CA TYR A 569 0.48 8.12 -18.21
C TYR A 569 -0.82 7.46 -18.64
N PRO A 570 -1.53 6.77 -17.74
CA PRO A 570 -2.80 6.12 -18.03
C PRO A 570 -3.87 7.09 -18.56
N ALA A 571 -4.76 6.62 -19.45
CA ALA A 571 -5.79 7.46 -20.09
C ALA A 571 -7.02 7.73 -19.22
N ASP A 572 -7.27 6.83 -18.28
CA ASP A 572 -8.42 6.79 -17.37
C ASP A 572 -8.33 7.83 -16.25
N VAL A 573 -7.14 8.36 -15.96
CA VAL A 573 -6.96 9.34 -14.88
C VAL A 573 -6.97 10.79 -15.38
N SER A 574 -7.78 11.63 -14.72
CA SER A 574 -7.88 13.05 -15.05
C SER A 574 -6.74 13.86 -14.42
N GLY A 575 -5.78 14.26 -15.23
CA GLY A 575 -4.69 15.17 -14.83
C GLY A 575 -3.33 14.59 -15.16
N TYR A 576 -2.37 14.85 -14.29
CA TYR A 576 -1.09 14.17 -14.21
C TYR A 576 -0.86 13.91 -12.70
N PRO A 577 -1.66 13.04 -12.04
CA PRO A 577 -1.54 12.81 -10.60
C PRO A 577 -0.15 12.29 -10.18
N GLU A 578 0.56 11.64 -11.09
CA GLU A 578 1.94 11.17 -10.92
C GLU A 578 2.94 12.33 -10.77
N TRP A 579 2.53 13.56 -11.12
CA TRP A 579 3.31 14.78 -10.94
C TRP A 579 3.00 15.52 -9.63
N GLU A 580 2.19 14.93 -8.75
CA GLU A 580 1.93 15.51 -7.43
C GLU A 580 3.24 15.66 -6.65
N LEU A 581 3.50 16.85 -6.12
CA LEU A 581 4.79 17.19 -5.50
C LEU A 581 5.05 16.39 -4.22
N SER A 582 4.00 15.96 -3.52
CA SER A 582 4.08 15.03 -2.38
C SER A 582 4.75 13.70 -2.76
N GLY A 583 4.61 13.29 -4.02
CA GLY A 583 5.24 12.11 -4.61
C GLY A 583 6.75 12.21 -4.82
N PHE A 584 7.40 13.36 -4.57
CA PHE A 584 8.85 13.53 -4.72
C PHE A 584 9.53 13.87 -3.37
N PRO A 585 10.76 13.39 -3.12
CA PRO A 585 11.49 13.71 -1.89
C PRO A 585 12.12 15.11 -1.96
N ASP A 586 12.44 15.67 -0.80
CA ASP A 586 13.35 16.81 -0.72
C ASP A 586 14.80 16.36 -0.99
N PRO A 587 15.65 17.21 -1.62
CA PRO A 587 15.42 18.62 -1.98
C PRO A 587 14.72 18.87 -3.34
N ALA A 588 14.53 17.84 -4.18
CA ALA A 588 13.94 17.98 -5.51
C ALA A 588 12.53 18.62 -5.47
N ARG A 589 11.69 18.15 -4.53
CA ARG A 589 10.35 18.70 -4.28
C ARG A 589 10.36 20.21 -4.05
N SER A 590 11.28 20.71 -3.23
CA SER A 590 11.38 22.14 -2.92
C SER A 590 11.72 22.99 -4.16
N VAL A 591 12.58 22.50 -5.05
CA VAL A 591 12.93 23.18 -6.31
C VAL A 591 11.73 23.21 -7.26
N LEU A 592 11.02 22.07 -7.41
CA LEU A 592 9.81 21.98 -8.22
C LEU A 592 8.72 22.93 -7.68
N ALA A 593 8.45 22.90 -6.38
CA ALA A 593 7.46 23.77 -5.74
C ALA A 593 7.77 25.26 -5.93
N GLY A 594 9.06 25.65 -5.86
CA GLY A 594 9.48 27.01 -6.17
C GLY A 594 9.06 27.44 -7.58
N ARG A 595 9.38 26.61 -8.58
CA ARG A 595 9.07 26.91 -9.99
C ARG A 595 7.57 26.83 -10.32
N VAL A 596 6.84 25.91 -9.70
CA VAL A 596 5.36 25.83 -9.82
C VAL A 596 4.72 27.12 -9.30
N ARG A 597 5.12 27.59 -8.12
CA ARG A 597 4.60 28.85 -7.55
C ARG A 597 4.96 30.08 -8.38
N GLU A 598 6.18 30.17 -8.89
CA GLU A 598 6.60 31.24 -9.81
C GLU A 598 5.73 31.28 -11.08
N SER A 599 5.51 30.12 -11.69
CA SER A 599 4.70 29.99 -12.91
C SER A 599 3.22 30.31 -12.63
N PHE A 600 2.67 29.77 -11.54
CA PHE A 600 1.30 30.06 -11.11
C PHE A 600 1.09 31.56 -10.84
N ALA A 601 2.02 32.20 -10.12
CA ALA A 601 1.96 33.63 -9.83
C ALA A 601 2.01 34.49 -11.11
N SER A 602 2.83 34.09 -12.08
CA SER A 602 2.95 34.76 -13.38
C SER A 602 1.68 34.61 -14.21
N GLY A 603 1.10 33.42 -14.27
CA GLY A 603 -0.19 33.18 -14.93
C GLY A 603 -1.34 33.90 -14.25
N ALA A 604 -1.36 33.92 -12.91
CA ALA A 604 -2.33 34.68 -12.14
C ALA A 604 -2.25 36.18 -12.45
N ALA A 605 -1.05 36.74 -12.61
CA ALA A 605 -0.86 38.12 -13.04
C ALA A 605 -1.37 38.39 -14.46
N ALA A 606 -1.14 37.47 -15.41
CA ALA A 606 -1.68 37.57 -16.75
C ALA A 606 -3.21 37.57 -16.76
N VAL A 607 -3.84 36.66 -15.99
CA VAL A 607 -5.30 36.61 -15.83
C VAL A 607 -5.83 37.88 -15.19
N ARG A 608 -5.20 38.40 -14.13
CA ARG A 608 -5.59 39.68 -13.51
C ARG A 608 -5.60 40.81 -14.55
N THR A 609 -4.59 40.92 -15.39
CA THR A 609 -4.56 41.93 -16.48
C THR A 609 -5.73 41.78 -17.44
N LEU A 610 -6.07 40.54 -17.84
CA LEU A 610 -7.22 40.26 -18.72
C LEU A 610 -8.56 40.61 -18.05
N VAL A 611 -8.73 40.29 -16.76
CA VAL A 611 -9.92 40.64 -16.00
C VAL A 611 -10.05 42.15 -15.85
N ALA A 612 -8.95 42.85 -15.53
CA ALA A 612 -8.93 44.31 -15.41
C ALA A 612 -9.31 44.99 -16.74
N ALA A 613 -8.77 44.50 -17.87
CA ALA A 613 -9.14 44.99 -19.20
C ALA A 613 -10.63 44.75 -19.50
N ARG A 614 -11.18 43.60 -19.08
CA ARG A 614 -12.60 43.29 -19.26
C ARG A 614 -13.52 44.18 -18.42
N LEU A 615 -13.10 44.54 -17.20
CA LEU A 615 -13.85 45.48 -16.36
C LEU A 615 -13.85 46.90 -16.92
N ASN A 616 -12.81 47.28 -17.67
CA ASN A 616 -12.66 48.62 -18.23
C ASN A 616 -12.85 49.73 -17.17
N GLY A 617 -12.32 49.50 -15.97
CA GLY A 617 -12.44 50.41 -14.82
C GLY A 617 -13.79 50.41 -14.08
N ASP A 618 -14.77 49.60 -14.51
CA ASP A 618 -16.08 49.47 -13.85
C ASP A 618 -16.00 48.61 -12.58
N ASP A 619 -15.38 49.14 -11.53
CA ASP A 619 -15.34 48.52 -10.20
C ASP A 619 -16.67 48.72 -9.45
N THR A 620 -17.72 48.12 -10.00
CA THR A 620 -19.06 48.06 -9.41
C THR A 620 -19.53 46.61 -9.32
N PRO A 621 -20.46 46.28 -8.40
CA PRO A 621 -21.05 44.94 -8.31
C PRO A 621 -21.59 44.42 -9.65
N ALA A 622 -22.20 45.30 -10.46
CA ALA A 622 -22.70 44.95 -11.78
C ALA A 622 -21.57 44.73 -12.80
N GLY A 623 -20.51 45.54 -12.76
CA GLY A 623 -19.30 45.35 -13.57
C GLY A 623 -18.65 43.99 -13.31
N TRP A 624 -18.49 43.63 -12.04
CA TRP A 624 -17.93 42.34 -11.64
C TRP A 624 -18.81 41.14 -12.01
N ALA A 625 -20.14 41.26 -11.89
CA ALA A 625 -21.06 40.21 -12.34
C ALA A 625 -20.93 39.94 -13.85
N ARG A 626 -20.86 41.00 -14.68
CA ARG A 626 -20.61 40.88 -16.12
C ARG A 626 -19.23 40.31 -16.45
N ALA A 627 -18.22 40.65 -15.66
CA ALA A 627 -16.89 40.04 -15.79
C ALA A 627 -16.98 38.53 -15.52
N ALA A 628 -17.69 38.11 -14.46
CA ALA A 628 -17.86 36.71 -14.08
C ALA A 628 -18.55 35.84 -15.14
N GLU A 629 -19.54 36.38 -15.86
CA GLU A 629 -20.19 35.71 -17.00
C GLU A 629 -19.21 35.40 -18.13
N GLY A 630 -18.18 36.22 -18.31
CA GLY A 630 -17.16 36.03 -19.34
C GLY A 630 -16.05 35.03 -19.00
N LEU A 631 -15.89 34.65 -17.72
CA LEU A 631 -14.77 33.83 -17.28
C LEU A 631 -14.85 32.36 -17.76
N SER A 632 -16.01 31.90 -18.23
CA SER A 632 -16.17 30.57 -18.84
C SER A 632 -15.79 30.52 -20.32
N ALA A 633 -15.52 31.67 -20.96
CA ALA A 633 -15.12 31.74 -22.36
C ALA A 633 -13.59 31.80 -22.51
N PRO A 634 -13.03 31.45 -23.69
CA PRO A 634 -11.64 31.74 -24.01
C PRO A 634 -11.34 33.25 -23.91
N PRO A 635 -10.12 33.64 -23.47
CA PRO A 635 -9.02 32.78 -23.04
C PRO A 635 -9.10 32.30 -21.58
N PHE A 636 -10.07 32.78 -20.79
CA PHE A 636 -10.14 32.51 -19.35
C PHE A 636 -10.33 31.03 -19.02
N ALA A 637 -11.16 30.30 -19.77
CA ALA A 637 -11.35 28.86 -19.56
C ALA A 637 -10.07 28.04 -19.79
N GLU A 638 -9.19 28.50 -20.68
CA GLU A 638 -7.90 27.84 -20.94
C GLU A 638 -6.89 28.17 -19.84
N TRP A 639 -6.86 29.42 -19.38
CA TRP A 639 -6.11 29.81 -18.19
C TRP A 639 -6.55 29.04 -16.95
N GLY A 640 -7.85 28.84 -16.76
CA GLY A 640 -8.40 28.03 -15.68
C GLY A 640 -7.84 26.63 -15.68
N ARG A 641 -7.89 25.94 -16.82
CA ARG A 641 -7.30 24.60 -17.00
C ARG A 641 -5.79 24.57 -16.76
N LEU A 642 -5.03 25.52 -17.30
CA LEU A 642 -3.57 25.55 -17.14
C LEU A 642 -3.15 25.80 -15.68
N LEU A 643 -3.77 26.79 -15.03
CA LEU A 643 -3.50 27.09 -13.63
C LEU A 643 -4.02 26.00 -12.69
N HIS A 644 -5.09 25.31 -13.06
CA HIS A 644 -5.59 24.15 -12.33
C HIS A 644 -4.61 22.99 -12.36
N VAL A 645 -3.97 22.73 -13.50
CA VAL A 645 -2.87 21.75 -13.58
C VAL A 645 -1.76 22.13 -12.60
N LEU A 646 -1.28 23.37 -12.62
CA LEU A 646 -0.23 23.84 -11.70
C LEU A 646 -0.64 23.74 -10.23
N ALA A 647 -1.86 24.14 -9.88
CA ALA A 647 -2.36 24.07 -8.51
C ALA A 647 -2.47 22.63 -8.01
N LYS A 648 -2.89 21.70 -8.88
CA LYS A 648 -2.97 20.27 -8.57
C LYS A 648 -1.63 19.60 -8.32
N LEU A 649 -0.53 20.17 -8.82
CA LEU A 649 0.81 19.68 -8.48
C LEU A 649 1.11 19.90 -7.00
N GLU A 650 0.70 21.03 -6.42
CA GLU A 650 0.90 21.33 -4.99
C GLU A 650 -0.16 20.66 -4.10
N GLU A 651 -1.41 20.67 -4.54
CA GLU A 651 -2.55 20.17 -3.77
C GLU A 651 -3.52 19.43 -4.69
N ARG A 652 -3.60 18.10 -4.59
CA ARG A 652 -4.47 17.25 -5.43
C ARG A 652 -5.93 17.70 -5.45
N ALA A 653 -6.41 18.21 -4.32
CA ALA A 653 -7.78 18.69 -4.12
C ALA A 653 -8.01 20.13 -4.63
N ALA A 654 -6.99 20.81 -5.17
CA ALA A 654 -7.13 22.16 -5.69
C ALA A 654 -8.25 22.24 -6.75
N GLY A 655 -9.10 23.26 -6.63
CA GLY A 655 -10.13 23.58 -7.62
C GLY A 655 -9.60 24.38 -8.80
N ASP A 656 -10.40 24.53 -9.86
CA ASP A 656 -10.09 25.44 -10.97
C ASP A 656 -10.13 26.89 -10.45
N PRO A 657 -9.00 27.63 -10.49
CA PRO A 657 -8.92 28.97 -9.90
C PRO A 657 -9.75 30.01 -10.66
N VAL A 658 -10.00 29.84 -11.96
CA VAL A 658 -10.87 30.73 -12.74
C VAL A 658 -12.33 30.44 -12.44
N ALA A 659 -12.70 29.16 -12.31
CA ALA A 659 -14.04 28.80 -11.85
C ALA A 659 -14.30 29.31 -10.42
N GLY A 660 -13.31 29.20 -9.53
CA GLY A 660 -13.34 29.76 -8.18
C GLY A 660 -13.50 31.28 -8.17
N LEU A 661 -12.77 32.00 -9.03
CA LEU A 661 -12.96 33.45 -9.21
C LEU A 661 -14.38 33.76 -9.70
N ALA A 662 -14.89 33.04 -10.70
CA ALA A 662 -16.23 33.27 -11.24
C ALA A 662 -17.32 33.03 -10.19
N ALA A 663 -17.20 31.97 -9.37
CA ALA A 663 -18.10 31.70 -8.27
C ALA A 663 -18.05 32.81 -7.21
N PHE A 664 -16.84 33.24 -6.84
CA PHE A 664 -16.63 34.36 -5.91
C PHE A 664 -17.29 35.65 -6.41
N LEU A 665 -17.10 36.02 -7.68
CA LEU A 665 -17.66 37.25 -8.25
C LEU A 665 -19.20 37.22 -8.38
N ARG A 666 -19.81 36.03 -8.46
CA ARG A 666 -21.27 35.86 -8.49
C ARG A 666 -21.90 35.83 -7.09
N ALA A 667 -21.11 35.69 -6.03
CA ALA A 667 -21.64 35.62 -4.68
C ALA A 667 -22.34 36.95 -4.33
N PRO A 668 -23.66 36.91 -4.02
CA PRO A 668 -24.41 38.14 -3.72
C PRO A 668 -24.05 38.71 -2.35
N GLU A 669 -23.52 37.87 -1.46
CA GLU A 669 -23.09 38.21 -0.12
C GLU A 669 -22.05 37.21 0.38
N PHE A 670 -21.31 37.62 1.40
CA PHE A 670 -20.27 36.82 2.02
C PHE A 670 -20.47 36.78 3.54
N ALA A 671 -20.46 35.57 4.10
CA ALA A 671 -20.41 35.40 5.54
C ALA A 671 -19.04 35.83 6.06
N PHE A 672 -19.04 36.63 7.13
CA PHE A 672 -17.84 37.10 7.81
C PHE A 672 -17.93 36.72 9.28
N ASP A 673 -17.29 35.61 9.66
CA ASP A 673 -17.22 35.09 11.03
C ASP A 673 -15.75 35.10 11.49
N LEU A 674 -15.30 36.21 12.07
CA LEU A 674 -13.95 36.32 12.61
C LEU A 674 -13.95 35.87 14.07
N ARG A 675 -13.64 34.59 14.31
CA ARG A 675 -13.60 34.00 15.67
C ARG A 675 -12.37 34.41 16.49
N GLY A 676 -11.54 35.24 15.90
CA GLY A 676 -10.35 35.84 16.47
C GLY A 676 -9.40 36.26 15.37
N ALA A 677 -8.34 36.96 15.73
CA ALA A 677 -7.27 37.29 14.80
C ALA A 677 -5.93 37.37 15.52
N GLU A 678 -4.86 37.04 14.81
CA GLU A 678 -3.48 37.29 15.23
C GLU A 678 -2.94 38.46 14.42
N LEU A 679 -2.49 39.51 15.12
CA LEU A 679 -1.80 40.64 14.54
C LEU A 679 -0.31 40.51 14.80
N THR A 680 0.51 40.49 13.75
CA THR A 680 1.96 40.55 13.86
C THR A 680 2.44 41.97 13.57
N ILE A 681 3.20 42.56 14.50
CA ILE A 681 3.81 43.90 14.35
C ILE A 681 5.34 43.77 14.38
N PRO A 682 6.08 44.26 13.36
CA PRO A 682 7.54 44.29 13.40
C PRO A 682 8.09 45.21 14.49
N LEU A 683 9.12 44.74 15.21
CA LEU A 683 9.79 45.52 16.25
C LEU A 683 10.49 46.78 15.68
N VAL A 684 10.89 46.71 14.41
CA VAL A 684 11.59 47.80 13.70
C VAL A 684 10.67 48.91 13.21
N LEU A 685 9.34 48.75 13.32
CA LEU A 685 8.39 49.70 12.76
C LEU A 685 8.45 51.07 13.48
N ARG A 686 8.69 51.09 14.79
CA ARG A 686 8.92 52.29 15.62
C ARG A 686 9.80 51.93 16.83
N ASN A 687 10.45 52.93 17.43
CA ASN A 687 11.19 52.80 18.68
C ASN A 687 10.71 53.88 19.68
N PRO A 688 10.01 53.52 20.78
CA PRO A 688 9.72 52.16 21.25
C PRO A 688 8.73 51.38 20.37
N PRO A 689 8.67 50.03 20.46
CA PRO A 689 7.76 49.20 19.66
C PRO A 689 6.29 49.59 19.85
N LEU A 690 5.50 49.42 18.78
CA LEU A 690 4.06 49.64 18.82
C LEU A 690 3.37 48.51 19.59
N VAL A 691 2.51 48.89 20.53
CA VAL A 691 1.65 47.96 21.28
C VAL A 691 0.18 48.36 21.09
N PRO A 692 -0.76 47.40 20.92
CA PRO A 692 -2.20 47.67 20.95
C PRO A 692 -2.59 48.43 22.22
N ALA A 693 -3.39 49.48 22.07
CA ALA A 693 -3.89 50.33 23.14
C ALA A 693 -5.41 50.17 23.35
N GLY A 694 -6.06 49.29 22.59
CA GLY A 694 -7.49 49.05 22.64
C GLY A 694 -7.90 47.90 21.71
N PRO A 695 -9.21 47.71 21.49
CA PRO A 695 -9.70 46.64 20.64
C PRO A 695 -9.53 46.95 19.15
N LEU A 696 -9.38 45.90 18.33
CA LEU A 696 -9.50 45.99 16.89
C LEU A 696 -10.98 46.22 16.55
N THR A 697 -11.28 47.27 15.78
CA THR A 697 -12.64 47.59 15.35
C THR A 697 -12.77 47.39 13.86
N VAL A 698 -13.76 46.61 13.42
CA VAL A 698 -14.11 46.40 12.01
C VAL A 698 -15.51 46.99 11.79
N THR A 699 -15.61 47.94 10.87
CA THR A 699 -16.83 48.66 10.54
C THR A 699 -17.24 48.39 9.10
N VAL A 700 -18.46 47.92 8.91
CA VAL A 700 -19.07 47.72 7.58
C VAL A 700 -20.23 48.68 7.39
N THR A 701 -20.16 49.54 6.38
CA THR A 701 -21.21 50.50 6.05
C THR A 701 -21.96 50.02 4.80
N PRO A 702 -23.27 49.70 4.90
CA PRO A 702 -24.05 49.22 3.77
C PRO A 702 -24.10 50.23 2.62
N ARG A 703 -23.88 49.78 1.38
CA ARG A 703 -23.91 50.66 0.19
C ARG A 703 -25.26 51.36 -0.03
N ALA A 704 -26.35 50.78 0.48
CA ALA A 704 -27.70 51.29 0.34
C ALA A 704 -28.05 52.42 1.35
N GLY A 705 -27.08 52.89 2.15
CA GLY A 705 -27.29 53.96 3.12
C GLY A 705 -27.88 53.50 4.46
N GLY A 706 -27.52 52.30 4.92
CA GLY A 706 -27.94 51.76 6.23
C GLY A 706 -26.99 52.10 7.38
N GLU A 707 -27.40 51.80 8.61
CA GLU A 707 -26.57 51.94 9.81
C GLU A 707 -25.30 51.07 9.72
N PRO A 708 -24.11 51.62 10.03
CA PRO A 708 -22.87 50.85 10.04
C PRO A 708 -22.90 49.71 11.05
N VAL A 709 -22.46 48.53 10.63
CA VAL A 709 -22.27 47.36 11.50
C VAL A 709 -20.85 47.41 12.05
N VAL A 710 -20.72 47.66 13.35
CA VAL A 710 -19.42 47.71 14.05
C VAL A 710 -19.20 46.40 14.81
N ARG A 711 -17.98 45.85 14.69
CA ARG A 711 -17.51 44.68 15.44
C ARG A 711 -16.20 45.00 16.12
N THR A 712 -16.12 44.64 17.40
CA THR A 712 -14.99 44.98 18.26
C THR A 712 -14.39 43.71 18.80
N PHE A 713 -13.10 43.51 18.55
CA PHE A 713 -12.33 42.34 18.94
C PHE A 713 -11.36 42.77 20.05
N ALA A 714 -11.61 42.34 21.28
CA ALA A 714 -10.75 42.68 22.42
C ALA A 714 -9.42 41.92 22.33
N PRO A 715 -8.28 42.52 22.73
CA PRO A 715 -7.03 41.79 22.85
C PRO A 715 -7.17 40.70 23.93
N VAL A 716 -6.63 39.52 23.67
CA VAL A 716 -6.69 38.36 24.57
C VAL A 716 -5.30 37.76 24.69
N GLY A 717 -4.92 37.40 25.91
CA GLY A 717 -3.62 36.82 26.21
C GLY A 717 -2.49 37.84 26.26
N GLU A 718 -1.31 37.36 26.66
CA GLU A 718 -0.08 38.15 26.67
C GLU A 718 0.52 38.21 25.25
N PRO A 719 1.18 39.32 24.87
CA PRO A 719 1.87 39.42 23.59
C PRO A 719 2.99 38.37 23.49
N VAL A 720 3.07 37.70 22.34
CA VAL A 720 4.05 36.65 22.08
C VAL A 720 5.18 37.22 21.21
N PRO A 721 6.40 37.42 21.75
CA PRO A 721 7.53 37.83 20.94
C PRO A 721 7.90 36.72 19.94
N ARG A 722 8.12 37.10 18.67
CA ARG A 722 8.53 36.21 17.59
C ARG A 722 9.68 36.84 16.81
N ASP A 723 10.91 36.44 17.12
CA ASP A 723 12.14 36.91 16.47
C ASP A 723 12.15 38.45 16.29
N LEU A 724 11.90 38.97 15.08
CA LEU A 724 11.86 40.42 14.77
C LEU A 724 10.46 41.07 14.85
N THR A 725 9.48 40.37 15.41
CA THR A 725 8.07 40.78 15.48
C THR A 725 7.45 40.48 16.84
N THR A 726 6.29 41.06 17.13
CA THR A 726 5.44 40.68 18.27
C THR A 726 4.06 40.32 17.76
N ALA A 727 3.56 39.16 18.18
CA ALA A 727 2.22 38.68 17.85
C ALA A 727 1.24 39.02 18.98
N TYR A 728 0.09 39.60 18.61
CA TYR A 728 -1.01 39.95 19.50
C TYR A 728 -2.26 39.20 19.07
N THR A 729 -2.95 38.58 20.01
CA THR A 729 -4.19 37.84 19.73
C THR A 729 -5.41 38.67 20.11
N PHE A 730 -6.45 38.58 19.29
CA PHE A 730 -7.75 39.20 19.51
C PHE A 730 -8.83 38.12 19.58
N GLY A 731 -9.77 38.27 20.52
CA GLY A 731 -10.88 37.35 20.73
C GLY A 731 -11.95 37.41 19.63
N ALA A 732 -13.00 36.59 19.73
CA ALA A 732 -14.08 36.54 18.77
C ALA A 732 -15.02 37.76 18.84
N ALA A 733 -15.71 38.06 17.73
CA ALA A 733 -16.88 38.94 17.71
C ALA A 733 -18.05 38.26 16.97
N PRO A 734 -19.30 38.75 17.12
CA PRO A 734 -20.43 38.20 16.39
C PRO A 734 -20.24 38.28 14.87
N PRO A 735 -20.68 37.27 14.11
CA PRO A 735 -20.57 37.29 12.67
C PRO A 735 -21.38 38.45 12.06
N PHE A 736 -21.04 38.80 10.82
CA PHE A 736 -21.80 39.74 10.00
C PHE A 736 -21.77 39.31 8.54
N THR A 737 -22.66 39.89 7.74
CA THR A 737 -22.72 39.65 6.31
C THR A 737 -22.13 40.85 5.58
N TYR A 738 -21.22 40.59 4.64
CA TYR A 738 -20.67 41.61 3.74
C TYR A 738 -21.31 41.47 2.37
N ARG A 739 -21.82 42.57 1.80
CA ARG A 739 -22.32 42.58 0.41
C ARG A 739 -21.33 43.32 -0.50
N PRO A 740 -21.13 42.86 -1.75
CA PRO A 740 -20.31 43.58 -2.72
C PRO A 740 -20.71 45.06 -2.83
N GLY A 741 -19.76 45.96 -2.65
CA GLY A 741 -19.94 47.42 -2.66
C GLY A 741 -20.15 48.04 -1.28
N ASP A 742 -20.32 47.25 -0.21
CA ASP A 742 -20.31 47.77 1.15
C ASP A 742 -18.91 48.32 1.50
N ALA A 743 -18.87 49.42 2.25
CA ALA A 743 -17.61 49.99 2.68
C ALA A 743 -17.10 49.23 3.91
N LEU A 744 -15.85 48.75 3.89
CA LEU A 744 -15.22 48.07 5.04
C LEU A 744 -13.99 48.84 5.49
N ARG A 745 -13.92 49.15 6.78
CA ARG A 745 -12.77 49.80 7.41
C ARG A 745 -12.42 49.07 8.69
N ALA A 746 -11.15 48.80 8.93
CA ALA A 746 -10.70 48.35 10.25
C ALA A 746 -9.70 49.33 10.87
N GLU A 747 -9.78 49.46 12.19
CA GLU A 747 -8.97 50.38 12.96
C GLU A 747 -8.48 49.70 14.24
N LEU A 748 -7.22 49.93 14.57
CA LEU A 748 -6.64 49.49 15.84
C LEU A 748 -5.88 50.65 16.49
N PRO A 749 -6.34 51.18 17.64
CA PRO A 749 -5.56 52.11 18.42
C PRO A 749 -4.29 51.41 18.93
N VAL A 750 -3.14 52.02 18.70
CA VAL A 750 -1.83 51.53 19.13
C VAL A 750 -1.06 52.67 19.81
N ARG A 751 -0.09 52.34 20.66
CA ARG A 751 0.79 53.32 21.30
C ARG A 751 2.26 52.95 21.08
N SER A 752 3.10 53.96 20.93
CA SER A 752 4.56 53.83 21.00
C SER A 752 5.04 54.83 22.06
N GLY A 753 5.39 54.31 23.25
CA GLY A 753 5.69 55.13 24.41
C GLY A 753 4.47 55.94 24.85
N ALA A 754 4.60 57.27 24.85
CA ALA A 754 3.51 58.21 25.19
C ALA A 754 2.67 58.66 23.99
N GLN A 755 3.08 58.34 22.76
CA GLN A 755 2.37 58.76 21.54
C GLN A 755 1.32 57.73 21.14
N ALA A 756 0.10 58.21 20.89
CA ALA A 756 -1.01 57.41 20.39
C ALA A 756 -1.07 57.49 18.86
N PHE A 757 -1.29 56.33 18.22
CA PHE A 757 -1.47 56.20 16.78
C PHE A 757 -2.67 55.30 16.49
N THR A 758 -3.04 55.18 15.22
CA THR A 758 -4.06 54.24 14.77
C THR A 758 -3.57 53.53 13.52
N LEU A 759 -3.58 52.20 13.58
CA LEU A 759 -3.43 51.36 12.39
C LEU A 759 -4.78 51.31 11.67
N THR A 760 -4.81 51.67 10.40
CA THR A 760 -6.05 51.76 9.61
C THR A 760 -5.95 50.91 8.35
N TRP A 761 -6.86 49.95 8.19
CA TRP A 761 -7.04 49.15 6.98
C TRP A 761 -8.16 49.75 6.13
N ASP A 762 -7.79 50.69 5.27
CA ASP A 762 -8.71 51.37 4.35
C ASP A 762 -8.22 51.41 2.89
N ALA A 763 -7.01 50.92 2.63
CA ALA A 763 -6.47 50.75 1.29
C ALA A 763 -6.74 49.32 0.79
N GLY A 764 -7.50 49.20 -0.31
CA GLY A 764 -7.86 47.92 -0.94
C GLY A 764 -7.59 47.94 -2.44
N GLY A 765 -7.58 46.77 -3.05
CA GLY A 765 -7.45 46.60 -4.49
C GLY A 765 -8.77 46.74 -5.24
N SER A 766 -9.91 46.75 -4.54
CA SER A 766 -11.24 46.96 -5.12
C SER A 766 -12.12 47.77 -4.17
N ARG A 767 -12.93 48.67 -4.75
CA ARG A 767 -14.03 49.39 -4.10
C ARG A 767 -15.24 48.49 -3.86
N THR A 768 -15.38 47.42 -4.65
CA THR A 768 -16.48 46.45 -4.53
C THR A 768 -16.21 45.37 -3.47
N PHE A 769 -14.99 44.86 -3.35
CA PHE A 769 -14.64 43.77 -2.42
C PHE A 769 -13.67 44.24 -1.33
N GLN A 770 -14.10 45.18 -0.50
CA GLN A 770 -13.23 45.90 0.44
C GLN A 770 -12.75 45.07 1.64
N PHE A 771 -13.20 43.84 1.84
CA PHE A 771 -12.63 42.96 2.86
C PHE A 771 -11.19 42.54 2.55
N ASP A 772 -10.73 42.69 1.30
CA ASP A 772 -9.33 42.47 0.92
C ASP A 772 -8.36 43.38 1.70
N ARG A 773 -8.85 44.53 2.17
CA ARG A 773 -8.12 45.48 3.03
C ARG A 773 -7.51 44.80 4.25
N LEU A 774 -8.20 43.82 4.83
CA LEU A 774 -7.74 43.13 6.04
C LEU A 774 -6.52 42.23 5.79
N ALA A 775 -6.32 41.79 4.55
CA ALA A 775 -5.15 41.00 4.15
C ALA A 775 -3.94 41.89 3.74
N ARG A 776 -4.14 43.21 3.65
CA ARG A 776 -3.10 44.18 3.28
C ARG A 776 -2.46 44.82 4.51
N GLU A 777 -1.32 45.45 4.27
CA GLU A 777 -0.66 46.26 5.30
C GLU A 777 -1.54 47.49 5.63
N PRO A 778 -1.80 47.75 6.92
CA PRO A 778 -2.50 48.96 7.34
C PRO A 778 -1.65 50.21 7.12
N ARG A 779 -2.27 51.37 7.26
CA ARG A 779 -1.57 52.65 7.41
C ARG A 779 -1.43 53.01 8.89
N LEU A 780 -0.27 53.52 9.29
CA LEU A 780 -0.03 54.14 10.59
C LEU A 780 -0.12 55.66 10.41
N GLY A 781 -1.31 56.22 10.64
CA GLY A 781 -1.60 57.60 10.23
C GLY A 781 -1.62 57.72 8.70
N THR A 782 -0.70 58.49 8.12
CA THR A 782 -0.59 58.67 6.65
C THR A 782 0.42 57.74 5.99
N GLU A 783 1.28 57.09 6.78
CA GLU A 783 2.38 56.23 6.29
C GLU A 783 1.94 54.76 6.21
N PRO A 784 2.42 53.96 5.25
CA PRO A 784 2.19 52.52 5.26
C PRO A 784 2.92 51.87 6.44
N ALA A 785 2.24 50.96 7.14
CA ALA A 785 2.81 50.21 8.26
C ALA A 785 3.42 48.89 7.77
N THR A 786 4.54 48.99 7.06
CA THR A 786 5.17 47.84 6.39
C THR A 786 5.52 46.71 7.36
N GLY A 787 5.16 45.48 6.96
CA GLY A 787 5.35 44.26 7.73
C GLY A 787 4.26 43.97 8.77
N VAL A 788 3.31 44.88 9.01
CA VAL A 788 2.16 44.59 9.88
C VAL A 788 1.18 43.67 9.15
N ARG A 789 0.83 42.54 9.77
CA ARG A 789 -0.06 41.53 9.18
C ARG A 789 -1.17 41.14 10.15
N LEU A 790 -2.39 41.02 9.63
CA LEU A 790 -3.55 40.51 10.36
C LEU A 790 -3.93 39.14 9.76
N ALA A 791 -3.86 38.10 10.58
CA ALA A 791 -4.23 36.74 10.19
C ALA A 791 -5.48 36.29 10.97
N PRO A 792 -6.55 35.80 10.32
CA PRO A 792 -7.71 35.24 11.02
C PRO A 792 -7.31 34.04 11.89
N ALA A 793 -7.91 33.91 13.07
CA ALA A 793 -7.71 32.73 13.92
C ALA A 793 -8.32 31.47 13.27
N ALA A 794 -7.82 30.29 13.64
CA ALA A 794 -8.34 29.01 13.17
C ALA A 794 -9.86 28.90 13.39
N GLY A 795 -10.57 28.39 12.39
CA GLY A 795 -12.04 28.29 12.40
C GLY A 795 -12.79 29.58 12.07
N SER A 796 -12.09 30.71 11.82
CA SER A 796 -12.71 31.91 11.26
C SER A 796 -13.13 31.69 9.82
N VAL A 797 -14.32 32.17 9.46
CA VAL A 797 -14.81 32.22 8.08
C VAL A 797 -14.64 33.64 7.57
N VAL A 798 -13.47 33.92 7.01
CA VAL A 798 -13.19 35.19 6.30
C VAL A 798 -13.14 34.89 4.81
N PRO A 799 -13.88 35.63 3.96
CA PRO A 799 -13.84 35.42 2.52
C PRO A 799 -12.42 35.55 1.99
N ARG A 800 -11.89 34.46 1.44
CA ARG A 800 -10.56 34.46 0.84
C ARG A 800 -10.65 35.09 -0.54
N VAL A 801 -9.91 36.18 -0.74
CA VAL A 801 -9.80 36.83 -2.06
C VAL A 801 -9.09 35.86 -3.01
N PRO A 802 -9.71 35.49 -4.15
CA PRO A 802 -9.06 34.64 -5.13
C PRO A 802 -7.79 35.29 -5.67
N ALA A 803 -6.73 34.51 -5.87
CA ALA A 803 -5.44 35.01 -6.38
C ALA A 803 -5.54 35.70 -7.76
N LEU A 804 -6.63 35.46 -8.48
CA LEU A 804 -6.91 35.99 -9.82
C LEU A 804 -7.70 37.30 -9.82
N LEU A 805 -8.10 37.84 -8.66
CA LEU A 805 -8.80 39.12 -8.59
C LEU A 805 -7.82 40.29 -8.86
N PRO A 806 -8.03 41.14 -9.89
CA PRO A 806 -7.14 42.26 -10.15
C PRO A 806 -7.30 43.39 -9.15
N GLU A 807 -6.26 44.22 -9.04
CA GLU A 807 -6.40 45.54 -8.44
C GLU A 807 -7.00 46.51 -9.48
N VAL A 808 -8.12 47.12 -9.14
CA VAL A 808 -8.83 48.12 -9.95
C VAL A 808 -8.85 49.40 -9.12
N ARG A 809 -8.11 50.42 -9.55
CA ARG A 809 -7.98 51.70 -8.83
C ARG A 809 -8.91 52.76 -9.38
#